data_AF-S0KW57-F1
#
_entry.id   AF-S0KW57-F1
#
_cell.length_a   1.000
_cell.length_b   1.000
_cell.length_c   1.000
_cell.angle_alpha   90.00
_cell.angle_beta   90.00
_cell.angle_gamma   90.00
#
_symmetry.space_group_name_H-M   'P 1'
#
loop_
_entity.id
_entity.type
_entity.pdbx_description
1 polymer ?
#
loop_
_entity_poly.entity_id
_entity_poly.type
_entity_poly.pdbx_seq_one_letter_code
_entity_poly.pdbx_strand_id
1 'polypeptide(L)'
;MEIVLLGDSLVAQYEDSKRPLAGWGEFLKSELIDVDENLHIDNLAVPGRSFSEFFYQDSQAVIDRLQKNDIVIISFGHNDALHRNNIDVKNFENLYHQFLEKISKAEAKPVVVTPPLPLEKFSELDFEKFYQILDIEKKVARKENLPCIELDRYTKLLKYKYQDISSLYLQLREGDSENYPEGIKDPVHFNIQGAKELSKFVAKMLKAQVLEMDINENYFGACMYPEVFGIDIFEKDVVRAKSLGMNFIRMGEFIWSDIEPIEGQYHFDLLKKSLQICQQYQMNVCLCVPTPTPPRWFTMKYPDSCIVDERGKQTHGSRQHCCTNNPDFRNKCYQIAYQIGCLANQYTCVKFVQLDNEFKCHVDLCFCDECKKQWIEYLQKEFITIEKLNAFFGTNIWSQTYRKFSEVVLPSATPFLHSVALMNSFKQFHESKINEFAKELSYIVRMNANCRITHNSSLGFNLDNEELFSFLDDSGFDTYASAQDYAAFQLNVDRWRNLKPNRSSALLLETSTSHAGHIQNYVQPHPKDYLSCELFSTMAGNLKAFNFWHFRGHRFGVEQPHSSVLTPSGEESLSYDEVVKTGKLFNYLLPIIEKTTYIPSKIGLIYSDDAKRKYTVETGGHYNYRSLITNFYKNLIDAGLNVEVISDKHSLHDFDVIFIPFVRNISSNLLDELDEFIQRNGKLIVGPMTGDRDEFGNWHTENGLGDLGELLCLSGINQEYFPNEQVFLNELMHTTERYVGYFTLIKNHLDWEPIIRFDKENSFVLRRNNTIFIGALPADFSNSYLKRIIISEIAQIDSDDYHLTCSKGIVKYKRSRDGKDYVFLVNMSSEASLFILKNSMIELFHHTRYKNGEYYLAPYEKLILVEE
;
A
#
# COMPACT_ATOMS: atom_id res chain seq x y z
N MET A 1 -18.10 -18.23 10.09
CA MET A 1 -17.85 -16.82 9.75
C MET A 1 -19.18 -16.10 9.76
N GLU A 2 -19.34 -15.29 10.78
CA GLU A 2 -20.47 -14.40 11.03
C GLU A 2 -19.95 -12.96 11.14
N ILE A 3 -20.81 -11.96 10.89
CA ILE A 3 -20.53 -10.57 11.22
C ILE A 3 -21.29 -10.19 12.49
N VAL A 4 -20.58 -9.87 13.56
CA VAL A 4 -21.14 -9.39 14.82
C VAL A 4 -21.02 -7.86 14.87
N LEU A 5 -22.15 -7.16 15.01
CA LEU A 5 -22.19 -5.70 15.15
C LEU A 5 -22.32 -5.32 16.62
N LEU A 6 -21.38 -4.51 17.11
CA LEU A 6 -21.37 -3.94 18.45
C LEU A 6 -21.42 -2.42 18.35
N GLY A 7 -22.32 -1.80 19.10
CA GLY A 7 -22.40 -0.35 19.11
C GLY A 7 -23.59 0.21 19.89
N ASP A 8 -23.84 1.48 19.63
CA ASP A 8 -24.89 2.26 20.29
C ASP A 8 -26.15 2.45 19.43
N SER A 9 -26.93 3.50 19.74
CA SER A 9 -28.18 3.86 19.06
C SER A 9 -28.02 4.14 17.56
N LEU A 10 -26.81 4.42 17.07
CA LEU A 10 -26.55 4.68 15.64
C LEU A 10 -26.40 3.40 14.82
N VAL A 11 -26.12 2.27 15.48
CA VAL A 11 -25.94 0.95 14.85
C VAL A 11 -27.20 0.08 15.05
N ALA A 12 -27.90 0.27 16.17
CA ALA A 12 -28.99 -0.57 16.62
C ALA A 12 -30.17 -0.68 15.64
N GLN A 13 -30.88 -1.80 15.76
CA GLN A 13 -32.16 -2.04 15.11
C GLN A 13 -33.30 -1.42 15.93
N TYR A 14 -34.29 -0.81 15.25
CA TYR A 14 -35.44 -0.17 15.90
C TYR A 14 -36.76 -0.84 15.52
N GLU A 15 -37.71 -0.79 16.45
CA GLU A 15 -39.10 -1.19 16.22
C GLU A 15 -39.86 -0.15 15.37
N ASP A 16 -40.96 -0.59 14.74
CA ASP A 16 -41.79 0.26 13.89
C ASP A 16 -42.34 1.51 14.61
N SER A 17 -42.55 1.42 15.93
CA SER A 17 -43.01 2.52 16.79
C SER A 17 -42.02 3.69 16.89
N LYS A 18 -40.76 3.48 16.51
CA LYS A 18 -39.70 4.51 16.51
C LYS A 18 -39.47 5.13 15.13
N ARG A 19 -40.13 4.65 14.08
CA ARG A 19 -39.88 5.15 12.72
C ARG A 19 -40.25 6.63 12.58
N PRO A 20 -39.47 7.42 11.82
CA PRO A 20 -38.43 7.00 10.87
C PRO A 20 -37.01 6.87 11.46
N LEU A 21 -36.81 6.88 12.78
CA LEU A 21 -35.51 6.60 13.40
C LEU A 21 -34.95 5.25 12.91
N ALA A 22 -33.68 5.22 12.54
CA ALA A 22 -33.01 3.99 12.15
C ALA A 22 -31.49 4.05 12.42
N GLY A 23 -30.91 2.91 12.80
CA GLY A 23 -29.46 2.71 12.84
C GLY A 23 -28.96 2.11 11.53
N TRP A 24 -27.70 2.40 11.17
CA TRP A 24 -27.13 1.93 9.90
C TRP A 24 -26.90 0.41 9.87
N GLY A 25 -26.72 -0.22 11.03
CA GLY A 25 -26.52 -1.67 11.15
C GLY A 25 -27.73 -2.48 10.70
N GLU A 26 -28.94 -1.91 10.79
CA GLU A 26 -30.19 -2.54 10.34
C GLU A 26 -30.17 -2.89 8.84
N PHE A 27 -29.48 -2.10 8.02
CA PHE A 27 -29.50 -2.26 6.56
C PHE A 27 -28.30 -3.03 6.02
N LEU A 28 -27.31 -3.35 6.85
CA LEU A 28 -26.01 -3.85 6.37
C LEU A 28 -26.14 -5.16 5.60
N LYS A 29 -27.02 -6.07 6.04
CA LYS A 29 -27.25 -7.36 5.38
C LYS A 29 -27.71 -7.19 3.93
N SER A 30 -28.56 -6.21 3.67
CA SER A 30 -29.07 -5.95 2.31
C SER A 30 -27.99 -5.42 1.38
N GLU A 31 -26.97 -4.75 1.91
CA GLU A 31 -25.86 -4.16 1.15
C GLU A 31 -24.70 -5.16 0.89
N LEU A 32 -24.73 -6.32 1.55
CA LEU A 32 -23.73 -7.40 1.42
C LEU A 32 -24.28 -8.67 0.76
N ILE A 33 -25.51 -8.64 0.25
CA ILE A 33 -26.18 -9.81 -0.34
C ILE A 33 -25.47 -10.37 -1.58
N ASP A 34 -24.71 -9.53 -2.29
CA ASP A 34 -23.90 -9.89 -3.45
C ASP A 34 -22.58 -10.60 -3.09
N VAL A 35 -22.17 -10.53 -1.83
CA VAL A 35 -20.97 -11.24 -1.33
C VAL A 35 -21.31 -12.68 -1.00
N ASP A 36 -22.30 -12.87 -0.13
CA ASP A 36 -22.84 -14.18 0.24
C ASP A 36 -24.28 -14.00 0.75
N GLU A 37 -25.24 -14.62 0.08
CA GLU A 37 -26.66 -14.57 0.45
C GLU A 37 -26.93 -15.22 1.83
N ASN A 38 -26.05 -16.11 2.26
CA ASN A 38 -26.14 -16.82 3.54
C ASN A 38 -25.37 -16.12 4.66
N LEU A 39 -24.74 -14.98 4.40
CA LEU A 39 -24.00 -14.22 5.40
C LEU A 39 -24.92 -13.85 6.57
N HIS A 40 -24.56 -14.35 7.76
CA HIS A 40 -25.25 -14.01 8.98
C HIS A 40 -24.65 -12.73 9.57
N ILE A 41 -25.53 -11.77 9.87
CA ILE A 41 -25.19 -10.54 10.57
C ILE A 41 -26.00 -10.53 11.85
N ASP A 42 -25.32 -10.59 12.98
CA ASP A 42 -25.94 -10.48 14.29
C ASP A 42 -25.68 -9.11 14.89
N ASN A 43 -26.74 -8.31 14.97
CA ASN A 43 -26.68 -6.95 15.46
C ASN A 43 -26.98 -6.90 16.96
N LEU A 44 -25.92 -6.83 17.76
CA LEU A 44 -25.99 -6.73 19.21
C LEU A 44 -25.89 -5.29 19.73
N ALA A 45 -25.99 -4.28 18.86
CA ALA A 45 -25.94 -2.89 19.29
C ALA A 45 -27.16 -2.52 20.14
N VAL A 46 -26.92 -1.80 21.24
CA VAL A 46 -27.95 -1.44 22.23
C VAL A 46 -28.08 0.08 22.31
N PRO A 47 -29.27 0.66 22.06
CA PRO A 47 -29.48 2.10 22.18
C PRO A 47 -29.10 2.65 23.56
N GLY A 48 -28.37 3.77 23.58
CA GLY A 48 -27.94 4.46 24.81
C GLY A 48 -26.76 3.82 25.55
N ARG A 49 -26.23 2.70 25.05
CA ARG A 49 -25.09 1.99 25.65
C ARG A 49 -23.77 2.70 25.36
N SER A 50 -22.93 2.82 26.37
CA SER A 50 -21.51 3.21 26.23
C SER A 50 -20.60 1.99 26.08
N PHE A 51 -19.41 2.16 25.49
CA PHE A 51 -18.43 1.08 25.38
C PHE A 51 -18.03 0.51 26.74
N SER A 52 -17.87 1.37 27.76
CA SER A 52 -17.53 0.94 29.12
C SER A 52 -18.61 0.02 29.72
N GLU A 53 -19.89 0.35 29.55
CA GLU A 53 -20.99 -0.49 30.05
C GLU A 53 -21.05 -1.83 29.29
N PHE A 54 -20.90 -1.78 27.96
CA PHE A 54 -20.79 -2.99 27.14
C PHE A 54 -19.65 -3.88 27.62
N PHE A 55 -18.47 -3.30 27.86
CA PHE A 55 -17.29 -4.04 28.29
C PHE A 55 -17.55 -4.82 29.58
N TYR A 56 -18.17 -4.19 30.58
CA TYR A 56 -18.40 -4.84 31.87
C TYR A 56 -19.59 -5.79 31.90
N GLN A 57 -20.65 -5.51 31.13
CA GLN A 57 -21.92 -6.25 31.22
C GLN A 57 -22.03 -7.36 30.17
N ASP A 58 -21.57 -7.09 28.95
CA ASP A 58 -21.95 -7.87 27.76
C ASP A 58 -20.73 -8.51 27.05
N SER A 59 -19.52 -7.94 27.19
CA SER A 59 -18.35 -8.36 26.40
C SER A 59 -17.98 -9.83 26.56
N GLN A 60 -18.07 -10.39 27.77
CA GLN A 60 -17.71 -11.79 28.00
C GLN A 60 -18.64 -12.75 27.25
N ALA A 61 -19.95 -12.46 27.25
CA ALA A 61 -20.92 -13.26 26.52
C ALA A 61 -20.69 -13.20 25.00
N VAL A 62 -20.23 -12.05 24.49
CA VAL A 62 -19.81 -11.91 23.09
C VAL A 62 -18.54 -12.72 22.81
N ILE A 63 -17.52 -12.64 23.64
CA ILE A 63 -16.27 -13.39 23.44
C ILE A 63 -16.52 -14.90 23.49
N ASP A 64 -17.33 -15.38 24.43
CA ASP A 64 -17.60 -16.82 24.63
C ASP A 64 -18.29 -17.47 23.42
N ARG A 65 -18.92 -16.69 22.53
CA ARG A 65 -19.60 -17.19 21.33
C ARG A 65 -18.82 -17.00 20.03
N LEU A 66 -17.76 -16.20 20.01
CA LEU A 66 -17.00 -15.93 18.78
C LEU A 66 -16.35 -17.20 18.26
N GLN A 67 -16.36 -17.36 16.94
CA GLN A 67 -15.62 -18.38 16.23
C GLN A 67 -14.46 -17.79 15.46
N LYS A 68 -13.50 -18.65 15.14
CA LYS A 68 -12.38 -18.31 14.25
C LYS A 68 -12.90 -17.70 12.94
N ASN A 69 -12.26 -16.61 12.53
CA ASN A 69 -12.57 -15.79 11.35
C ASN A 69 -13.88 -15.00 11.39
N ASP A 70 -14.65 -15.00 12.49
CA ASP A 70 -15.79 -14.09 12.62
C ASP A 70 -15.32 -12.63 12.56
N ILE A 71 -16.13 -11.74 11.99
CA ILE A 71 -15.83 -10.32 11.87
C ILE A 71 -16.58 -9.58 12.98
N VAL A 72 -15.85 -8.84 13.82
CA VAL A 72 -16.43 -8.09 14.94
C VAL A 72 -16.33 -6.60 14.65
N ILE A 73 -17.46 -5.99 14.30
CA ILE A 73 -17.54 -4.56 13.99
C ILE A 73 -17.84 -3.79 15.27
N ILE A 74 -16.97 -2.85 15.64
CA ILE A 74 -17.04 -2.08 16.88
C ILE A 74 -17.30 -0.61 16.53
N SER A 75 -18.43 -0.05 16.97
CA SER A 75 -18.80 1.35 16.73
C SER A 75 -19.48 2.00 17.94
N PHE A 76 -18.69 2.69 18.77
CA PHE A 76 -19.13 3.38 19.98
C PHE A 76 -18.67 4.85 19.96
N GLY A 77 -18.79 5.58 21.07
CA GLY A 77 -18.17 6.91 21.23
C GLY A 77 -19.13 8.06 21.53
N HIS A 78 -20.37 8.06 21.00
CA HIS A 78 -21.33 9.13 21.32
C HIS A 78 -21.73 9.08 22.79
N ASN A 79 -22.22 7.94 23.26
CA ASN A 79 -22.57 7.78 24.67
C ASN A 79 -21.35 7.89 25.58
N ASP A 80 -20.17 7.46 25.12
CA ASP A 80 -18.93 7.58 25.88
C ASP A 80 -18.53 9.04 26.13
N ALA A 81 -18.89 9.95 25.23
CA ALA A 81 -18.62 11.38 25.33
C ALA A 81 -19.74 12.21 25.99
N LEU A 82 -20.87 11.62 26.41
CA LEU A 82 -21.91 12.37 27.12
C LEU A 82 -21.46 12.79 28.52
N HIS A 83 -21.73 14.05 28.91
CA HIS A 83 -21.37 14.58 30.23
C HIS A 83 -21.93 13.73 31.38
N ARG A 84 -23.15 13.23 31.23
CA ARG A 84 -23.85 12.43 32.26
C ARG A 84 -23.19 11.07 32.56
N ASN A 85 -22.42 10.52 31.61
CA ASN A 85 -21.83 9.19 31.72
C ASN A 85 -20.46 9.20 32.42
N ASN A 86 -19.81 10.38 32.51
CA ASN A 86 -18.57 10.59 33.27
C ASN A 86 -17.44 9.56 33.01
N ILE A 87 -17.32 9.07 31.77
CA ILE A 87 -16.27 8.12 31.37
C ILE A 87 -14.92 8.83 31.27
N ASP A 88 -13.87 8.27 31.84
CA ASP A 88 -12.51 8.77 31.65
C ASP A 88 -11.92 8.28 30.32
N VAL A 89 -11.26 9.17 29.57
CA VAL A 89 -10.74 8.88 28.23
C VAL A 89 -9.60 7.86 28.26
N LYS A 90 -8.75 7.93 29.27
CA LYS A 90 -7.66 6.96 29.45
C LYS A 90 -8.21 5.58 29.83
N ASN A 91 -9.27 5.55 30.66
CA ASN A 91 -9.97 4.31 30.94
C ASN A 91 -10.62 3.72 29.68
N PHE A 92 -11.25 4.54 28.83
CA PHE A 92 -11.78 4.10 27.54
C PHE A 92 -10.69 3.44 26.68
N GLU A 93 -9.55 4.10 26.47
CA GLU A 93 -8.41 3.56 25.70
C GLU A 93 -7.95 2.20 26.25
N ASN A 94 -7.79 2.08 27.57
CA ASN A 94 -7.37 0.83 28.21
C ASN A 94 -8.37 -0.31 28.02
N LEU A 95 -9.67 -0.05 28.19
CA LEU A 95 -10.71 -1.05 27.98
C LEU A 95 -10.80 -1.46 26.51
N TYR A 96 -10.60 -0.52 25.60
CA TYR A 96 -10.64 -0.75 24.16
C TYR A 96 -9.53 -1.71 23.74
N HIS A 97 -8.29 -1.46 24.18
CA HIS A 97 -7.17 -2.39 23.98
C HIS A 97 -7.45 -3.79 24.55
N GLN A 98 -7.91 -3.87 25.81
CA GLN A 98 -8.22 -5.16 26.42
C GLN A 98 -9.29 -5.95 25.64
N PHE A 99 -10.27 -5.26 25.04
CA PHE A 99 -11.30 -5.92 24.26
C PHE A 99 -10.77 -6.44 22.92
N LEU A 100 -9.95 -5.65 22.22
CA LEU A 100 -9.30 -6.08 20.99
C LEU A 100 -8.40 -7.30 21.22
N GLU A 101 -7.63 -7.33 22.32
CA GLU A 101 -6.84 -8.49 22.71
C GLU A 101 -7.71 -9.74 22.92
N LYS A 102 -8.89 -9.59 23.54
CA LYS A 102 -9.83 -10.71 23.73
C LYS A 102 -10.38 -11.23 22.40
N ILE A 103 -10.70 -10.34 21.45
CA ILE A 103 -11.16 -10.73 20.11
C ILE A 103 -10.05 -11.46 19.36
N SER A 104 -8.82 -10.94 19.39
CA SER A 104 -7.66 -11.57 18.76
C SER A 104 -7.39 -12.98 19.32
N LYS A 105 -7.47 -13.16 20.65
CA LYS A 105 -7.36 -14.48 21.30
C LYS A 105 -8.46 -15.48 20.89
N ALA A 106 -9.60 -14.99 20.43
CA ALA A 106 -10.67 -15.83 19.87
C ALA A 106 -10.48 -16.12 18.36
N GLU A 107 -9.36 -15.69 17.77
CA GLU A 107 -9.06 -15.78 16.33
C GLU A 107 -10.13 -15.12 15.44
N ALA A 108 -10.84 -14.12 15.99
CA ALA A 108 -11.80 -13.30 15.26
C ALA A 108 -11.13 -12.00 14.76
N LYS A 109 -11.73 -11.37 13.74
CA LYS A 109 -11.19 -10.21 13.04
C LYS A 109 -11.91 -8.93 13.50
N PRO A 110 -11.30 -8.09 14.35
CA PRO A 110 -11.91 -6.82 14.75
C PRO A 110 -11.87 -5.80 13.61
N VAL A 111 -12.94 -5.02 13.48
CA VAL A 111 -13.07 -3.90 12.54
C VAL A 111 -13.54 -2.67 13.33
N VAL A 112 -12.75 -1.61 13.29
CA VAL A 112 -13.07 -0.36 13.98
C VAL A 112 -13.92 0.51 13.05
N VAL A 113 -15.08 0.98 13.53
CA VAL A 113 -15.94 1.91 12.80
C VAL A 113 -16.20 3.13 13.68
N THR A 114 -15.59 4.26 13.32
CA THR A 114 -15.76 5.47 14.12
C THR A 114 -17.22 5.94 14.08
N PRO A 115 -17.70 6.61 15.13
CA PRO A 115 -19.05 7.16 15.15
C PRO A 115 -19.20 8.29 14.11
N PRO A 116 -20.34 8.40 13.41
CA PRO A 116 -20.62 9.53 12.52
C PRO A 116 -20.70 10.84 13.30
N LEU A 117 -20.43 11.97 12.65
CA LEU A 117 -20.54 13.29 13.29
C LEU A 117 -22.02 13.68 13.53
N PRO A 118 -22.34 14.35 14.65
CA PRO A 118 -23.60 15.06 14.78
C PRO A 118 -23.75 16.14 13.69
N LEU A 119 -25.00 16.46 13.33
CA LEU A 119 -25.35 17.54 12.42
C LEU A 119 -24.84 18.90 12.93
N GLU A 120 -24.93 19.12 14.24
CA GLU A 120 -24.49 20.35 14.91
C GLU A 120 -24.07 20.08 16.35
N LYS A 121 -23.41 21.07 16.99
CA LYS A 121 -23.02 20.97 18.40
C LYS A 121 -24.24 21.11 19.31
N PHE A 122 -24.33 20.28 20.35
CA PHE A 122 -25.36 20.33 21.38
C PHE A 122 -24.74 20.19 22.78
N SER A 123 -25.47 20.62 23.80
CA SER A 123 -24.96 20.84 25.17
C SER A 123 -24.60 19.58 25.95
N GLU A 124 -25.22 18.46 25.60
CA GLU A 124 -25.13 17.21 26.35
C GLU A 124 -23.86 16.42 26.02
N LEU A 125 -23.25 16.68 24.85
CA LEU A 125 -22.04 16.02 24.38
C LEU A 125 -20.80 16.86 24.66
N ASP A 126 -19.82 16.23 25.31
CA ASP A 126 -18.48 16.80 25.42
C ASP A 126 -17.73 16.61 24.10
N PHE A 127 -17.72 17.64 23.26
CA PHE A 127 -17.07 17.56 21.95
C PHE A 127 -15.56 17.39 22.03
N GLU A 128 -14.90 17.97 23.03
CA GLU A 128 -13.46 17.80 23.19
C GLU A 128 -13.13 16.33 23.45
N LYS A 129 -13.86 15.74 24.39
CA LYS A 129 -13.78 14.32 24.71
C LYS A 129 -14.18 13.43 23.53
N PHE A 130 -15.23 13.77 22.77
CA PHE A 130 -15.65 13.02 21.59
C PHE A 130 -14.54 12.94 20.54
N TYR A 131 -13.86 14.06 20.25
CA TYR A 131 -12.72 14.05 19.32
C TYR A 131 -11.51 13.29 19.87
N GLN A 132 -11.27 13.31 21.19
CA GLN A 132 -10.23 12.47 21.81
C GLN A 132 -10.53 10.98 21.64
N ILE A 133 -11.78 10.56 21.81
CA ILE A 133 -12.21 9.17 21.60
C ILE A 133 -12.02 8.76 20.13
N LEU A 134 -12.45 9.59 19.18
CA LEU A 134 -12.22 9.36 17.74
C LEU A 134 -10.74 9.17 17.42
N ASP A 135 -9.88 10.00 18.01
CA ASP A 135 -8.44 9.91 17.81
C ASP A 135 -7.85 8.63 18.42
N ILE A 136 -8.36 8.18 19.58
CA ILE A 136 -7.98 6.90 20.19
C ILE A 136 -8.37 5.73 19.28
N GLU A 137 -9.63 5.65 18.82
CA GLU A 137 -10.08 4.54 17.97
C GLU A 137 -9.21 4.41 16.71
N LYS A 138 -8.91 5.52 16.04
CA LYS A 138 -8.05 5.55 14.85
C LYS A 138 -6.60 5.21 15.17
N LYS A 139 -6.07 5.72 16.28
CA LYS A 139 -4.69 5.46 16.71
C LYS A 139 -4.50 3.99 17.07
N VAL A 140 -5.44 3.41 17.81
CA VAL A 140 -5.43 1.99 18.16
C VAL A 140 -5.53 1.14 16.91
N ALA A 141 -6.46 1.43 16.00
CA ALA A 141 -6.56 0.70 14.74
C ALA A 141 -5.26 0.75 13.93
N ARG A 142 -4.62 1.92 13.82
CA ARG A 142 -3.33 2.08 13.14
C ARG A 142 -2.21 1.28 13.84
N LYS A 143 -2.14 1.36 15.17
CA LYS A 143 -1.10 0.69 15.96
C LYS A 143 -1.24 -0.83 15.85
N GLU A 144 -2.45 -1.35 15.93
CA GLU A 144 -2.76 -2.79 15.89
C GLU A 144 -2.93 -3.32 14.45
N ASN A 145 -2.67 -2.49 13.43
CA ASN A 145 -2.84 -2.82 12.00
C ASN A 145 -4.24 -3.35 11.64
N LEU A 146 -5.30 -2.75 12.21
CA LEU A 146 -6.69 -3.16 12.03
C LEU A 146 -7.42 -2.33 10.96
N PRO A 147 -8.40 -2.92 10.24
CA PRO A 147 -9.34 -2.18 9.41
C PRO A 147 -10.06 -1.07 10.19
N CYS A 148 -10.12 0.12 9.60
CA CYS A 148 -10.77 1.29 10.19
C CYS A 148 -11.67 1.99 9.17
N ILE A 149 -12.98 2.02 9.45
CA ILE A 149 -13.99 2.69 8.64
C ILE A 149 -14.36 4.01 9.33
N GLU A 150 -13.95 5.13 8.73
CA GLU A 150 -14.10 6.46 9.33
C GLU A 150 -15.45 7.12 8.96
N LEU A 151 -16.54 6.81 9.68
CA LEU A 151 -17.84 7.47 9.45
C LEU A 151 -17.84 8.94 9.86
N ASP A 152 -17.03 9.33 10.85
CA ASP A 152 -16.83 10.73 11.21
C ASP A 152 -16.33 11.55 10.01
N ARG A 153 -15.37 10.99 9.27
CA ARG A 153 -14.83 11.61 8.05
C ARG A 153 -15.84 11.56 6.91
N TYR A 154 -16.49 10.41 6.70
CA TYR A 154 -17.47 10.26 5.62
C TYR A 154 -18.65 11.22 5.76
N THR A 155 -19.20 11.35 6.97
CA THR A 155 -20.32 12.27 7.25
C THR A 155 -19.98 13.73 6.97
N LYS A 156 -18.76 14.17 7.30
CA LYS A 156 -18.26 15.50 6.93
C LYS A 156 -18.23 15.74 5.42
N LEU A 157 -17.98 14.68 4.64
CA LEU A 157 -17.89 14.75 3.18
C LEU A 157 -19.26 14.67 2.49
N LEU A 158 -20.33 14.24 3.17
CA LEU A 158 -21.67 14.10 2.57
C LEU A 158 -22.22 15.39 1.94
N LYS A 159 -21.70 16.57 2.34
CA LYS A 159 -22.01 17.86 1.71
C LYS A 159 -21.70 17.94 0.21
N TYR A 160 -20.84 17.07 -0.32
CA TYR A 160 -20.55 17.00 -1.77
C TYR A 160 -21.64 16.23 -2.53
N LYS A 161 -22.38 15.35 -1.85
CA LYS A 161 -23.50 14.59 -2.43
C LYS A 161 -24.85 15.25 -2.17
N TYR A 162 -25.04 15.79 -0.98
CA TYR A 162 -26.32 16.33 -0.52
C TYR A 162 -26.22 17.85 -0.35
N GLN A 163 -27.16 18.57 -0.97
CA GLN A 163 -27.28 20.02 -0.78
C GLN A 163 -27.64 20.39 0.66
N ASP A 164 -28.48 19.56 1.30
CA ASP A 164 -28.88 19.68 2.69
C ASP A 164 -28.72 18.34 3.40
N ILE A 165 -27.64 18.21 4.18
CA ILE A 165 -27.34 16.99 4.94
C ILE A 165 -28.33 16.76 6.08
N SER A 166 -29.05 17.79 6.55
CA SER A 166 -30.02 17.64 7.65
C SER A 166 -31.18 16.71 7.28
N SER A 167 -31.46 16.58 5.97
CA SER A 167 -32.43 15.63 5.42
C SER A 167 -32.09 14.16 5.68
N LEU A 168 -30.86 13.84 6.10
CA LEU A 168 -30.45 12.48 6.50
C LEU A 168 -30.64 12.22 7.99
N TYR A 169 -30.70 13.28 8.80
CA TYR A 169 -30.88 13.21 10.24
C TYR A 169 -32.37 13.13 10.59
N LEU A 170 -32.67 12.79 11.83
CA LEU A 170 -34.03 12.77 12.36
C LEU A 170 -34.49 14.21 12.69
N GLN A 171 -34.84 14.94 11.63
CA GLN A 171 -35.29 16.33 11.65
C GLN A 171 -36.72 16.41 11.08
N LEU A 172 -37.72 16.29 11.96
CA LEU A 172 -39.14 16.24 11.61
C LEU A 172 -39.88 17.46 12.15
N ARG A 173 -40.81 17.98 11.36
CA ARG A 173 -41.78 19.01 11.75
C ARG A 173 -43.04 18.35 12.34
N GLU A 174 -43.86 19.15 12.99
CA GLU A 174 -45.17 18.73 13.48
C GLU A 174 -46.00 18.16 12.33
N GLY A 175 -46.57 16.96 12.53
CA GLY A 175 -47.35 16.25 11.51
C GLY A 175 -46.54 15.46 10.46
N ASP A 176 -45.20 15.51 10.46
CA ASP A 176 -44.38 14.76 9.49
C ASP A 176 -44.38 13.24 9.75
N SER A 177 -44.70 12.79 10.97
CA SER A 177 -44.77 11.37 11.33
C SER A 177 -45.81 11.11 12.41
N GLU A 178 -46.58 10.01 12.29
CA GLU A 178 -47.53 9.56 13.30
C GLU A 178 -46.85 9.17 14.63
N ASN A 179 -45.61 8.67 14.56
CA ASN A 179 -44.82 8.31 15.74
C ASN A 179 -44.20 9.54 16.44
N TYR A 180 -44.14 10.69 15.75
CA TYR A 180 -43.60 11.96 16.25
C TYR A 180 -44.59 13.09 15.92
N PRO A 181 -45.80 13.09 16.51
CA PRO A 181 -46.86 14.02 16.12
C PRO A 181 -46.47 15.49 16.31
N GLU A 182 -45.66 15.77 17.34
CA GLU A 182 -45.14 17.12 17.65
C GLU A 182 -43.87 17.49 16.84
N GLY A 183 -43.37 16.58 15.99
CA GLY A 183 -42.06 16.70 15.36
C GLY A 183 -40.90 16.38 16.32
N ILE A 184 -39.67 16.39 15.79
CA ILE A 184 -38.45 16.16 16.56
C ILE A 184 -37.25 16.81 15.87
N LYS A 185 -36.33 17.38 16.65
CA LYS A 185 -35.04 17.87 16.16
C LYS A 185 -33.92 17.13 16.86
N ASP A 186 -33.40 16.10 16.20
CA ASP A 186 -32.34 15.26 16.72
C ASP A 186 -31.09 15.41 15.85
N PRO A 187 -30.03 16.07 16.36
CA PRO A 187 -28.81 16.30 15.60
C PRO A 187 -27.88 15.07 15.59
N VAL A 188 -28.21 13.99 16.31
CA VAL A 188 -27.36 12.80 16.45
C VAL A 188 -27.89 11.67 15.58
N HIS A 189 -29.18 11.36 15.66
CA HIS A 189 -29.75 10.18 15.04
C HIS A 189 -30.18 10.40 13.60
N PHE A 190 -30.16 9.31 12.82
CA PHE A 190 -30.51 9.30 11.40
C PHE A 190 -31.95 8.82 11.17
N ASN A 191 -32.54 9.29 10.08
CA ASN A 191 -33.72 8.67 9.52
C ASN A 191 -33.33 7.46 8.62
N ILE A 192 -34.32 6.73 8.09
CA ILE A 192 -34.09 5.57 7.21
C ILE A 192 -33.14 5.88 6.03
N GLN A 193 -33.25 7.07 5.42
CA GLN A 193 -32.40 7.43 4.29
C GLN A 193 -30.95 7.64 4.74
N GLY A 194 -30.72 8.37 5.83
CA GLY A 194 -29.40 8.57 6.41
C GLY A 194 -28.75 7.25 6.85
N ALA A 195 -29.50 6.39 7.53
CA ALA A 195 -29.03 5.08 7.96
C ALA A 195 -28.61 4.19 6.77
N LYS A 196 -29.39 4.18 5.68
CA LYS A 196 -29.01 3.46 4.44
C LYS A 196 -27.78 4.05 3.77
N GLU A 197 -27.62 5.38 3.77
CA GLU A 197 -26.43 6.03 3.21
C GLU A 197 -25.15 5.59 3.94
N LEU A 198 -25.18 5.56 5.28
CA LEU A 198 -24.05 5.10 6.07
C LEU A 198 -23.82 3.59 5.90
N SER A 199 -24.89 2.79 5.90
CA SER A 199 -24.81 1.34 5.73
C SER A 199 -24.15 0.94 4.41
N LYS A 200 -24.51 1.62 3.31
CA LYS A 200 -23.88 1.45 1.99
C LYS A 200 -22.39 1.73 2.01
N PHE A 201 -22.00 2.82 2.67
CA PHE A 201 -20.59 3.17 2.79
C PHE A 201 -19.82 2.13 3.62
N VAL A 202 -20.36 1.70 4.77
CA VAL A 202 -19.77 0.63 5.59
C VAL A 202 -19.62 -0.65 4.78
N ALA A 203 -20.66 -1.08 4.04
CA ALA A 203 -20.59 -2.27 3.21
C ALA A 203 -19.50 -2.18 2.13
N LYS A 204 -19.36 -1.03 1.45
CA LYS A 204 -18.28 -0.80 0.48
C LYS A 204 -16.90 -0.88 1.11
N MET A 205 -16.73 -0.31 2.31
CA MET A 205 -15.45 -0.36 3.01
C MET A 205 -15.14 -1.76 3.55
N LEU A 206 -16.13 -2.53 4.00
CA LEU A 206 -15.94 -3.93 4.37
C LEU A 206 -15.46 -4.77 3.17
N LYS A 207 -16.04 -4.55 1.98
CA LYS A 207 -15.59 -5.21 0.75
C LYS A 207 -14.12 -4.89 0.41
N ALA A 208 -13.72 -3.63 0.60
CA ALA A 208 -12.37 -3.14 0.29
C ALA A 208 -11.30 -3.57 1.32
N GLN A 209 -11.67 -3.60 2.61
CA GLN A 209 -10.71 -3.75 3.71
C GLN A 209 -10.71 -5.13 4.38
N VAL A 210 -11.80 -5.90 4.28
CA VAL A 210 -12.02 -7.09 5.16
C VAL A 210 -12.44 -8.33 4.39
N LEU A 211 -13.40 -8.20 3.48
CA LEU A 211 -13.94 -9.33 2.70
C LEU A 211 -13.07 -9.67 1.48
N GLU A 212 -12.07 -8.83 1.18
CA GLU A 212 -10.94 -9.09 0.28
C GLU A 212 -11.35 -9.65 -1.09
N MET A 213 -12.35 -9.04 -1.72
CA MET A 213 -12.90 -9.50 -3.01
C MET A 213 -11.82 -9.57 -4.09
N ASP A 214 -11.66 -10.73 -4.73
CA ASP A 214 -10.69 -10.95 -5.81
C ASP A 214 -11.03 -10.19 -7.10
N ILE A 215 -9.99 -9.90 -7.90
CA ILE A 215 -10.16 -9.57 -9.31
C ILE A 215 -10.24 -10.88 -10.12
N ASN A 216 -11.40 -11.09 -10.75
CA ASN A 216 -11.69 -12.31 -11.52
C ASN A 216 -11.23 -12.25 -12.99
N GLU A 217 -10.88 -11.07 -13.50
CA GLU A 217 -10.43 -10.86 -14.88
C GLU A 217 -8.92 -10.52 -14.92
N ASN A 218 -8.25 -10.82 -16.04
CA ASN A 218 -6.89 -10.36 -16.30
C ASN A 218 -6.90 -9.33 -17.44
N TYR A 219 -6.06 -8.32 -17.33
CA TYR A 219 -6.07 -7.13 -18.15
C TYR A 219 -4.74 -6.93 -18.90
N PHE A 220 -4.83 -6.67 -20.20
CA PHE A 220 -3.71 -6.25 -21.04
C PHE A 220 -4.12 -5.02 -21.83
N GLY A 221 -3.33 -3.96 -21.75
CA GLY A 221 -3.81 -2.66 -22.19
C GLY A 221 -2.75 -1.58 -22.39
N ALA A 222 -3.25 -0.37 -22.64
CA ALA A 222 -2.44 0.84 -22.67
C ALA A 222 -3.25 2.07 -22.23
N CYS A 223 -2.54 3.12 -21.81
CA CYS A 223 -3.13 4.44 -21.58
C CYS A 223 -3.48 5.12 -22.91
N MET A 224 -4.64 5.78 -22.98
CA MET A 224 -5.15 6.43 -24.19
C MET A 224 -5.79 7.79 -23.89
N TYR A 225 -5.54 8.79 -24.75
CA TYR A 225 -5.87 10.20 -24.52
C TYR A 225 -6.79 10.78 -25.62
N PRO A 226 -8.12 10.58 -25.53
CA PRO A 226 -9.05 11.18 -26.48
C PRO A 226 -8.98 12.72 -26.52
N GLU A 227 -8.58 13.38 -25.45
CA GLU A 227 -8.38 14.83 -25.34
C GLU A 227 -7.18 15.34 -26.14
N VAL A 228 -6.17 14.50 -26.37
CA VAL A 228 -4.99 14.87 -27.14
C VAL A 228 -5.19 14.65 -28.64
N PHE A 229 -5.85 13.55 -29.03
CA PHE A 229 -5.94 13.12 -30.43
C PHE A 229 -7.34 13.27 -31.05
N GLY A 230 -8.38 13.52 -30.25
CA GLY A 230 -9.76 13.60 -30.70
C GLY A 230 -10.43 12.22 -30.84
N ILE A 231 -11.76 12.24 -30.85
CA ILE A 231 -12.60 11.03 -30.73
C ILE A 231 -12.47 10.07 -31.92
N ASP A 232 -12.28 10.59 -33.14
CA ASP A 232 -12.17 9.77 -34.36
C ASP A 232 -10.86 8.97 -34.39
N ILE A 233 -9.78 9.53 -33.84
CA ILE A 233 -8.50 8.81 -33.70
C ILE A 233 -8.60 7.82 -32.54
N PHE A 234 -9.20 8.24 -31.42
CA PHE A 234 -9.43 7.36 -30.28
C PHE A 234 -10.18 6.08 -30.67
N GLU A 235 -11.26 6.17 -31.46
CA GLU A 235 -11.98 4.96 -31.91
C GLU A 235 -11.09 4.03 -32.75
N LYS A 236 -10.29 4.58 -33.66
CA LYS A 236 -9.34 3.79 -34.47
C LYS A 236 -8.29 3.11 -33.60
N ASP A 237 -7.81 3.81 -32.58
CA ASP A 237 -6.84 3.28 -31.62
C ASP A 237 -7.45 2.17 -30.77
N VAL A 238 -8.71 2.30 -30.33
CA VAL A 238 -9.46 1.24 -29.63
C VAL A 238 -9.58 -0.01 -30.51
N VAL A 239 -9.95 0.14 -31.77
CA VAL A 239 -10.04 -0.98 -32.73
C VAL A 239 -8.67 -1.64 -32.91
N ARG A 240 -7.61 -0.84 -33.06
CA ARG A 240 -6.24 -1.34 -33.21
C ARG A 240 -5.75 -2.05 -31.96
N ALA A 241 -6.00 -1.52 -30.77
CA ALA A 241 -5.66 -2.15 -29.50
C ALA A 241 -6.35 -3.52 -29.35
N LYS A 242 -7.65 -3.60 -29.67
CA LYS A 242 -8.37 -4.87 -29.67
C LYS A 242 -7.77 -5.89 -30.64
N SER A 243 -7.31 -5.45 -31.82
CA SER A 243 -6.61 -6.33 -32.78
C SER A 243 -5.26 -6.85 -32.27
N LEU A 244 -4.65 -6.18 -31.29
CA LEU A 244 -3.42 -6.59 -30.61
C LEU A 244 -3.66 -7.53 -29.43
N GLY A 245 -4.92 -7.88 -29.14
CA GLY A 245 -5.30 -8.70 -27.99
C GLY A 245 -5.46 -7.92 -26.69
N MET A 246 -5.47 -6.59 -26.73
CA MET A 246 -5.75 -5.77 -25.54
C MET A 246 -7.25 -5.80 -25.22
N ASN A 247 -7.56 -5.81 -23.93
CA ASN A 247 -8.91 -5.76 -23.38
C ASN A 247 -9.10 -4.62 -22.35
N PHE A 248 -8.07 -3.81 -22.12
CA PHE A 248 -8.03 -2.81 -21.06
C PHE A 248 -7.50 -1.46 -21.55
N ILE A 249 -8.09 -0.38 -21.05
CA ILE A 249 -7.68 1.01 -21.32
C ILE A 249 -7.67 1.80 -20.02
N ARG A 250 -6.61 2.55 -19.80
CA ARG A 250 -6.55 3.59 -18.74
C ARG A 250 -6.66 4.97 -19.38
N MET A 251 -7.47 5.87 -18.81
CA MET A 251 -7.66 7.22 -19.36
C MET A 251 -8.15 8.25 -18.33
N GLY A 252 -7.92 9.53 -18.63
CA GLY A 252 -8.56 10.67 -17.97
C GLY A 252 -7.76 11.29 -16.82
N GLU A 253 -6.51 10.90 -16.60
CA GLU A 253 -5.68 11.38 -15.48
C GLU A 253 -5.22 12.84 -15.64
N PHE A 254 -5.24 13.39 -16.86
CA PHE A 254 -4.77 14.74 -17.16
C PHE A 254 -5.83 15.64 -17.85
N ILE A 255 -7.09 15.20 -17.89
CA ILE A 255 -8.17 15.82 -18.68
C ILE A 255 -8.93 16.97 -17.95
N TRP A 256 -8.48 17.42 -16.77
CA TRP A 256 -9.26 18.36 -15.94
C TRP A 256 -9.65 19.63 -16.72
N SER A 257 -8.75 20.21 -17.51
CA SER A 257 -9.03 21.43 -18.28
C SER A 257 -10.17 21.29 -19.30
N ASP A 258 -10.37 20.09 -19.83
CA ASP A 258 -11.43 19.80 -20.80
C ASP A 258 -12.75 19.50 -20.09
N ILE A 259 -12.70 18.87 -18.91
CA ILE A 259 -13.89 18.61 -18.08
C ILE A 259 -14.40 19.89 -17.44
N GLU A 260 -13.54 20.74 -16.89
CA GLU A 260 -13.93 21.96 -16.15
C GLU A 260 -13.11 23.15 -16.70
N PRO A 261 -13.38 23.62 -17.93
CA PRO A 261 -12.68 24.75 -18.54
C PRO A 261 -12.95 26.07 -17.81
N ILE A 262 -14.12 26.18 -17.18
CA ILE A 262 -14.54 27.28 -16.32
C ILE A 262 -15.00 26.65 -15.01
N GLU A 263 -14.58 27.24 -13.90
CA GLU A 263 -14.91 26.76 -12.56
C GLU A 263 -16.43 26.52 -12.38
N GLY A 264 -16.78 25.32 -11.95
CA GLY A 264 -18.15 24.87 -11.72
C GLY A 264 -18.95 24.53 -12.98
N GLN A 265 -18.37 24.66 -14.18
CA GLN A 265 -19.01 24.30 -15.45
C GLN A 265 -18.39 23.03 -16.02
N TYR A 266 -19.06 21.89 -15.77
CA TYR A 266 -18.58 20.57 -16.17
C TYR A 266 -19.06 20.14 -17.56
N HIS A 267 -18.13 19.73 -18.42
CA HIS A 267 -18.34 19.25 -19.79
C HIS A 267 -17.80 17.83 -19.96
N PHE A 268 -18.69 16.84 -19.98
CA PHE A 268 -18.32 15.41 -20.04
C PHE A 268 -18.50 14.77 -21.42
N ASP A 269 -18.81 15.54 -22.46
CA ASP A 269 -19.19 14.99 -23.77
C ASP A 269 -18.11 14.10 -24.40
N LEU A 270 -16.84 14.52 -24.28
CA LEU A 270 -15.71 13.75 -24.79
C LEU A 270 -15.57 12.41 -24.05
N LEU A 271 -15.49 12.43 -22.73
CA LEU A 271 -15.37 11.20 -21.93
C LEU A 271 -16.58 10.26 -22.10
N LYS A 272 -17.80 10.79 -22.14
CA LYS A 272 -19.01 9.98 -22.39
C LYS A 272 -18.92 9.25 -23.73
N LYS A 273 -18.52 9.94 -24.80
CA LYS A 273 -18.33 9.30 -26.11
C LYS A 273 -17.21 8.25 -26.07
N SER A 274 -16.09 8.54 -25.40
CA SER A 274 -15.00 7.59 -25.25
C SER A 274 -15.43 6.32 -24.50
N LEU A 275 -16.19 6.45 -23.42
CA LEU A 275 -16.75 5.32 -22.68
C LEU A 275 -17.77 4.53 -23.49
N GLN A 276 -18.61 5.19 -24.29
CA GLN A 276 -19.54 4.53 -25.23
C GLN A 276 -18.78 3.69 -26.27
N ILE A 277 -17.70 4.23 -26.84
CA ILE A 277 -16.82 3.50 -27.75
C ILE A 277 -16.21 2.29 -27.05
N CYS A 278 -15.66 2.47 -25.84
CA CYS A 278 -15.10 1.36 -25.08
C CYS A 278 -16.13 0.26 -24.83
N GLN A 279 -17.36 0.61 -24.45
CA GLN A 279 -18.44 -0.34 -24.23
C GLN A 279 -18.86 -1.05 -25.53
N GLN A 280 -18.95 -0.33 -26.65
CA GLN A 280 -19.24 -0.91 -27.97
C GLN A 280 -18.19 -1.95 -28.38
N TYR A 281 -16.91 -1.67 -28.12
CA TYR A 281 -15.80 -2.58 -28.43
C TYR A 281 -15.44 -3.51 -27.26
N GLN A 282 -16.25 -3.57 -26.19
CA GLN A 282 -16.03 -4.43 -25.02
C GLN A 282 -14.63 -4.27 -24.39
N MET A 283 -14.14 -3.04 -24.32
CA MET A 283 -12.91 -2.69 -23.61
C MET A 283 -13.25 -2.38 -22.16
N ASN A 284 -12.50 -2.97 -21.23
CA ASN A 284 -12.53 -2.62 -19.82
C ASN A 284 -11.76 -1.31 -19.59
N VAL A 285 -12.25 -0.46 -18.69
CA VAL A 285 -11.70 0.89 -18.47
C VAL A 285 -11.32 1.08 -17.01
N CYS A 286 -10.11 1.61 -16.80
CA CYS A 286 -9.71 2.30 -15.58
C CYS A 286 -9.82 3.81 -15.82
N LEU A 287 -10.81 4.45 -15.21
CA LEU A 287 -11.09 5.87 -15.36
C LEU A 287 -10.40 6.66 -14.25
N CYS A 288 -9.61 7.65 -14.59
CA CYS A 288 -8.85 8.41 -13.60
C CYS A 288 -9.57 9.69 -13.17
N VAL A 289 -9.33 10.10 -11.92
CA VAL A 289 -9.66 11.41 -11.37
C VAL A 289 -8.50 12.37 -11.70
N PRO A 290 -8.72 13.49 -12.40
CA PRO A 290 -7.64 14.26 -13.04
C PRO A 290 -6.94 15.27 -12.12
N THR A 291 -6.87 14.98 -10.82
CA THR A 291 -6.36 15.90 -9.80
C THR A 291 -4.87 16.28 -9.85
N PRO A 292 -3.92 15.55 -10.50
CA PRO A 292 -2.51 15.97 -10.52
C PRO A 292 -2.26 17.21 -11.38
N THR A 293 -3.18 17.58 -12.27
CA THR A 293 -3.02 18.70 -13.23
C THR A 293 -4.21 19.65 -13.21
N PRO A 294 -4.39 20.44 -12.13
CA PRO A 294 -5.47 21.42 -12.10
C PRO A 294 -5.33 22.45 -13.23
N PRO A 295 -6.44 22.94 -13.82
CA PRO A 295 -6.39 23.84 -14.95
C PRO A 295 -5.76 25.20 -14.60
N ARG A 296 -5.32 25.94 -15.62
CA ARG A 296 -4.68 27.25 -15.40
C ARG A 296 -5.56 28.23 -14.62
N TRP A 297 -6.89 28.23 -14.86
CA TRP A 297 -7.81 29.12 -14.13
C TRP A 297 -7.75 28.89 -12.62
N PHE A 298 -7.50 27.66 -12.17
CA PHE A 298 -7.41 27.34 -10.75
C PHE A 298 -6.23 28.06 -10.11
N THR A 299 -5.03 27.90 -10.67
CA THR A 299 -3.83 28.57 -10.13
C THR A 299 -3.85 30.10 -10.28
N MET A 300 -4.65 30.64 -11.21
CA MET A 300 -4.85 32.09 -11.33
C MET A 300 -5.79 32.63 -10.24
N LYS A 301 -6.85 31.88 -9.90
CA LYS A 301 -7.82 32.27 -8.87
C LYS A 301 -7.31 31.96 -7.46
N TYR A 302 -6.59 30.86 -7.30
CA TYR A 302 -6.05 30.34 -6.04
C TYR A 302 -4.52 30.26 -6.10
N PRO A 303 -3.79 31.39 -6.26
CA PRO A 303 -2.34 31.35 -6.44
C PRO A 303 -1.59 30.79 -5.23
N ASP A 304 -2.18 30.82 -4.04
CA ASP A 304 -1.58 30.28 -2.81
C ASP A 304 -1.72 28.76 -2.66
N SER A 305 -2.41 28.11 -3.61
CA SER A 305 -2.41 26.66 -3.74
C SER A 305 -1.09 26.11 -4.27
N CYS A 306 -0.29 26.91 -4.99
CA CYS A 306 0.99 26.44 -5.52
C CYS A 306 1.96 26.04 -4.40
N ILE A 307 2.69 24.95 -4.62
CA ILE A 307 3.67 24.42 -3.69
C ILE A 307 4.75 25.46 -3.36
N VAL A 308 5.22 25.45 -2.13
CA VAL A 308 6.44 26.16 -1.71
C VAL A 308 7.47 25.10 -1.32
N ASP A 309 8.57 24.97 -2.05
CA ASP A 309 9.68 24.08 -1.68
C ASP A 309 10.82 24.88 -1.03
N GLU A 310 11.96 24.25 -0.78
CA GLU A 310 13.14 24.90 -0.20
C GLU A 310 13.69 26.05 -1.06
N ARG A 311 13.35 26.09 -2.36
CA ARG A 311 13.76 27.16 -3.30
C ARG A 311 12.73 28.28 -3.38
N GLY A 312 11.54 28.07 -2.84
CA GLY A 312 10.46 29.04 -2.75
C GLY A 312 9.17 28.59 -3.45
N LYS A 313 8.30 29.56 -3.72
CA LYS A 313 6.99 29.30 -4.33
C LYS A 313 7.15 28.86 -5.79
N GLN A 314 6.62 27.68 -6.09
CA GLN A 314 6.53 27.13 -7.43
C GLN A 314 5.42 27.82 -8.23
N THR A 315 5.45 27.65 -9.55
CA THR A 315 4.46 28.24 -10.47
C THR A 315 3.66 27.14 -11.17
N HIS A 316 2.59 27.52 -11.87
CA HIS A 316 1.83 26.58 -12.68
C HIS A 316 2.67 26.04 -13.84
N GLY A 317 2.66 24.73 -14.00
CA GLY A 317 3.35 24.02 -15.07
C GLY A 317 3.63 22.58 -14.68
N SER A 318 4.10 21.77 -15.64
CA SER A 318 4.29 20.33 -15.44
C SER A 318 3.03 19.67 -14.85
N ARG A 319 3.18 18.85 -13.80
CA ARG A 319 2.12 18.25 -12.96
C ARG A 319 2.48 18.35 -11.48
N GLN A 320 1.50 18.14 -10.60
CA GLN A 320 1.66 18.16 -9.12
C GLN A 320 2.17 19.49 -8.55
N HIS A 321 1.85 20.61 -9.20
CA HIS A 321 2.30 21.95 -8.77
C HIS A 321 1.46 22.57 -7.66
N CYS A 322 0.35 21.93 -7.24
CA CYS A 322 -0.52 22.39 -6.16
C CYS A 322 -0.32 21.57 -4.87
N CYS A 323 -0.35 22.25 -3.74
CA CYS A 323 -0.24 21.66 -2.42
C CYS A 323 -1.51 20.88 -2.08
N THR A 324 -1.36 19.58 -1.81
CA THR A 324 -2.47 18.69 -1.43
C THR A 324 -3.06 19.00 -0.06
N ASN A 325 -2.45 19.87 0.74
CA ASN A 325 -2.99 20.36 2.02
C ASN A 325 -3.79 21.66 1.88
N ASN A 326 -3.72 22.33 0.72
CA ASN A 326 -4.47 23.56 0.50
C ASN A 326 -5.98 23.27 0.46
N PRO A 327 -6.81 23.98 1.26
CA PRO A 327 -8.23 23.69 1.37
C PRO A 327 -9.03 23.98 0.09
N ASP A 328 -8.64 25.01 -0.68
CA ASP A 328 -9.29 25.31 -1.97
C ASP A 328 -9.00 24.21 -2.98
N PHE A 329 -7.75 23.73 -3.04
CA PHE A 329 -7.36 22.61 -3.88
C PHE A 329 -8.13 21.34 -3.52
N ARG A 330 -8.12 20.93 -2.24
CA ARG A 330 -8.89 19.76 -1.77
C ARG A 330 -10.37 19.88 -2.12
N ASN A 331 -10.98 21.04 -1.87
CA ASN A 331 -12.39 21.25 -2.17
C ASN A 331 -12.70 21.07 -3.67
N LYS A 332 -11.84 21.57 -4.57
CA LYS A 332 -12.00 21.40 -6.02
C LYS A 332 -11.76 19.95 -6.46
N CYS A 333 -10.76 19.29 -5.89
CA CYS A 333 -10.52 17.86 -6.10
C CYS A 333 -11.73 17.02 -5.71
N TYR A 334 -12.38 17.30 -4.58
CA TYR A 334 -13.58 16.57 -4.15
C TYR A 334 -14.78 16.82 -5.05
N GLN A 335 -14.96 18.04 -5.55
CA GLN A 335 -16.03 18.34 -6.51
C GLN A 335 -15.85 17.52 -7.80
N ILE A 336 -14.65 17.52 -8.41
CA ILE A 336 -14.42 16.75 -9.63
C ILE A 336 -14.44 15.24 -9.39
N ALA A 337 -13.89 14.74 -8.28
CA ALA A 337 -13.92 13.33 -7.92
C ALA A 337 -15.36 12.81 -7.76
N TYR A 338 -16.27 13.62 -7.17
CA TYR A 338 -17.68 13.28 -7.08
C TYR A 338 -18.31 13.14 -8.48
N GLN A 339 -18.01 14.06 -9.40
CA GLN A 339 -18.53 14.00 -10.78
C GLN A 339 -17.99 12.78 -11.54
N ILE A 340 -16.71 12.43 -11.36
CA ILE A 340 -16.11 11.22 -11.94
C ILE A 340 -16.78 9.97 -11.37
N GLY A 341 -17.04 9.91 -10.06
CA GLY A 341 -17.79 8.80 -9.45
C GLY A 341 -19.20 8.66 -10.02
N CYS A 342 -19.91 9.77 -10.25
CA CYS A 342 -21.21 9.79 -10.93
C CYS A 342 -21.12 9.26 -12.37
N LEU A 343 -20.09 9.66 -13.12
CA LEU A 343 -19.88 9.24 -14.50
C LEU A 343 -19.54 7.74 -14.58
N ALA A 344 -18.61 7.28 -13.74
CA ALA A 344 -18.18 5.88 -13.68
C ALA A 344 -19.37 4.93 -13.47
N ASN A 345 -20.29 5.29 -12.57
CA ASN A 345 -21.47 4.47 -12.27
C ASN A 345 -22.48 4.34 -13.44
N GLN A 346 -22.34 5.14 -14.51
CA GLN A 346 -23.22 5.07 -15.68
C GLN A 346 -22.77 4.03 -16.72
N TYR A 347 -21.52 3.54 -16.65
CA TYR A 347 -20.92 2.70 -17.68
C TYR A 347 -20.32 1.42 -17.10
N THR A 348 -20.84 0.27 -17.53
CA THR A 348 -20.40 -1.05 -17.02
C THR A 348 -18.99 -1.44 -17.50
N CYS A 349 -18.47 -0.77 -18.53
CA CYS A 349 -17.10 -0.94 -18.98
C CYS A 349 -16.09 -0.35 -18.00
N VAL A 350 -16.49 0.58 -17.11
CA VAL A 350 -15.61 1.12 -16.07
C VAL A 350 -15.49 0.10 -14.95
N LYS A 351 -14.34 -0.58 -14.91
CA LYS A 351 -14.02 -1.60 -13.91
C LYS A 351 -13.30 -1.01 -12.70
N PHE A 352 -12.54 0.05 -12.93
CA PHE A 352 -11.76 0.73 -11.91
C PHE A 352 -11.91 2.24 -12.00
N VAL A 353 -11.85 2.92 -10.86
CA VAL A 353 -11.52 4.34 -10.78
C VAL A 353 -10.14 4.51 -10.12
N GLN A 354 -9.28 5.31 -10.73
CA GLN A 354 -7.99 5.72 -10.18
C GLN A 354 -8.10 7.13 -9.56
N LEU A 355 -7.58 7.35 -8.35
CA LEU A 355 -7.84 8.59 -7.58
C LEU A 355 -7.05 9.84 -7.97
N ASP A 356 -5.88 9.69 -8.59
CA ASP A 356 -4.97 10.77 -9.02
C ASP A 356 -4.00 10.18 -10.06
N ASN A 357 -2.75 10.67 -10.16
CA ASN A 357 -1.63 9.99 -10.81
C ASN A 357 -0.33 10.16 -9.98
N GLU A 358 0.25 9.04 -9.55
CA GLU A 358 1.58 8.96 -8.92
C GLU A 358 1.83 9.98 -7.78
N PHE A 359 1.01 9.99 -6.72
CA PHE A 359 1.18 10.88 -5.59
C PHE A 359 2.65 11.07 -5.17
N LYS A 360 3.08 12.33 -4.99
CA LYS A 360 4.44 12.71 -4.53
C LYS A 360 5.58 12.33 -5.48
N CYS A 361 5.31 12.01 -6.75
CA CYS A 361 6.35 11.66 -7.73
C CYS A 361 7.39 12.76 -7.97
N HIS A 362 6.94 14.02 -8.09
CA HIS A 362 7.85 15.14 -8.36
C HIS A 362 8.05 16.09 -7.19
N VAL A 363 7.15 16.05 -6.21
CA VAL A 363 7.21 16.93 -5.05
C VAL A 363 6.93 16.15 -3.78
N ASP A 364 7.91 16.12 -2.90
CA ASP A 364 7.83 15.48 -1.58
C ASP A 364 7.20 16.44 -0.54
N LEU A 365 7.86 17.58 -0.29
CA LEU A 365 7.56 18.49 0.82
C LEU A 365 6.95 19.81 0.35
N CYS A 366 6.15 20.44 1.22
CA CYS A 366 5.64 21.80 1.00
C CYS A 366 5.75 22.64 2.29
N PHE A 367 6.25 23.86 2.16
CA PHE A 367 6.54 24.82 3.22
C PHE A 367 5.56 26.01 3.22
N CYS A 368 4.41 25.89 2.53
CA CYS A 368 3.40 26.95 2.50
C CYS A 368 2.77 27.18 3.89
N ASP A 369 2.12 28.33 4.08
CA ASP A 369 1.52 28.70 5.37
C ASP A 369 0.48 27.69 5.88
N GLU A 370 -0.26 27.07 4.96
CA GLU A 370 -1.23 26.02 5.32
C GLU A 370 -0.52 24.76 5.84
N CYS A 371 0.56 24.31 5.18
CA CYS A 371 1.38 23.22 5.70
C CYS A 371 2.00 23.56 7.05
N LYS A 372 2.43 24.80 7.27
CA LYS A 372 2.98 25.26 8.55
C LYS A 372 1.95 25.19 9.67
N LYS A 373 0.71 25.61 9.39
CA LYS A 373 -0.40 25.51 10.36
C LYS A 373 -0.68 24.05 10.71
N GLN A 374 -0.88 23.20 9.69
CA GLN A 374 -1.18 21.78 9.89
C GLN A 374 -0.02 21.00 10.52
N TRP A 375 1.23 21.44 10.31
CA TRP A 375 2.41 20.88 10.97
C TRP A 375 2.36 21.09 12.49
N ILE A 376 1.97 22.27 12.96
CA ILE A 376 1.81 22.56 14.39
C ILE A 376 0.70 21.69 14.99
N GLU A 377 -0.43 21.55 14.28
CA GLU A 377 -1.55 20.69 14.69
C GLU A 377 -1.14 19.22 14.76
N TYR A 378 -0.37 18.74 13.77
CA TYR A 378 0.20 17.40 13.75
C TYR A 378 1.09 17.16 14.97
N LEU A 379 2.03 18.06 15.27
CA LEU A 379 2.92 17.93 16.42
C LEU A 379 2.16 17.93 17.76
N GLN A 380 1.13 18.77 17.89
CA GLN A 380 0.27 18.80 19.07
C GLN A 380 -0.43 17.46 19.28
N LYS A 381 -0.94 16.85 18.20
CA LYS A 381 -1.62 15.56 18.24
C LYS A 381 -0.67 14.42 18.57
N GLU A 382 0.48 14.35 17.91
CA GLU A 382 1.43 13.24 18.07
C GLU A 382 2.13 13.26 19.43
N PHE A 383 2.62 14.43 19.87
CA PHE A 383 3.45 14.52 21.06
C PHE A 383 2.68 14.88 22.33
N ILE A 384 1.46 15.42 22.20
CA ILE A 384 0.56 15.88 23.28
C ILE A 384 1.12 17.09 24.07
N THR A 385 2.37 17.04 24.53
CA THR A 385 3.06 18.13 25.23
C THR A 385 4.38 18.49 24.57
N ILE A 386 4.81 19.75 24.76
CA ILE A 386 6.06 20.23 24.17
C ILE A 386 7.29 19.59 24.84
N GLU A 387 7.18 19.20 26.11
CA GLU A 387 8.23 18.50 26.85
C GLU A 387 8.53 17.14 26.23
N LYS A 388 7.48 16.39 25.85
CA LYS A 388 7.63 15.12 25.15
C LYS A 388 8.33 15.32 23.81
N LEU A 389 7.89 16.29 23.01
CA LEU A 389 8.55 16.62 21.74
C LEU A 389 10.03 16.95 21.93
N ASN A 390 10.36 17.85 22.87
CA ASN A 390 11.75 18.24 23.13
C ASN A 390 12.62 17.05 23.56
N ALA A 391 12.06 16.12 24.35
CA ALA A 391 12.74 14.91 24.77
C ALA A 391 13.04 14.00 23.56
N PHE A 392 12.04 13.72 22.72
CA PHE A 392 12.19 12.89 21.53
C PHE A 392 13.09 13.51 20.46
N PHE A 393 13.04 14.83 20.28
CA PHE A 393 13.87 15.53 19.30
C PHE A 393 15.28 15.84 19.82
N GLY A 394 15.57 15.58 21.10
CA GLY A 394 16.88 15.85 21.70
C GLY A 394 17.25 17.34 21.70
N THR A 395 16.28 18.25 21.80
CA THR A 395 16.46 19.69 21.50
C THR A 395 17.40 20.42 22.47
N ASN A 396 17.81 19.80 23.58
CA ASN A 396 18.84 20.34 24.45
C ASN A 396 20.20 20.43 23.74
N ILE A 397 20.44 19.57 22.74
CA ILE A 397 21.63 19.64 21.87
C ILE A 397 21.60 20.97 21.12
N TRP A 398 22.70 21.71 21.21
CA TRP A 398 22.87 23.03 20.60
C TRP A 398 21.79 24.05 21.00
N SER A 399 21.19 23.92 22.20
CA SER A 399 20.25 24.89 22.78
C SER A 399 19.00 25.17 21.90
N GLN A 400 18.41 24.14 21.29
CA GLN A 400 17.26 24.24 20.38
C GLN A 400 15.89 24.00 21.04
N THR A 401 15.81 23.97 22.38
CA THR A 401 14.58 23.66 23.12
C THR A 401 13.44 24.64 22.85
N TYR A 402 12.27 24.11 22.48
CA TYR A 402 11.05 24.86 22.21
C TYR A 402 10.19 25.02 23.48
N ARG A 403 9.53 26.16 23.65
CA ARG A 403 8.63 26.43 24.80
C ARG A 403 7.17 26.16 24.49
N LYS A 404 6.81 26.07 23.21
CA LYS A 404 5.47 25.73 22.70
C LYS A 404 5.58 25.23 21.27
N PHE A 405 4.57 24.48 20.82
CA PHE A 405 4.57 23.90 19.47
C PHE A 405 4.71 24.91 18.33
N SER A 406 4.19 26.14 18.51
CA SER A 406 4.32 27.19 17.49
C SER A 406 5.76 27.71 17.28
N GLU A 407 6.69 27.36 18.17
CA GLU A 407 8.11 27.70 18.04
C GLU A 407 8.91 26.65 17.26
N VAL A 408 8.32 25.46 17.03
CA VAL A 408 8.97 24.40 16.27
C VAL A 408 9.18 24.86 14.83
N VAL A 409 10.43 24.86 14.40
CA VAL A 409 10.79 25.34 13.06
C VAL A 409 10.32 24.36 11.99
N LEU A 410 10.10 24.87 10.78
CA LEU A 410 10.10 24.01 9.60
C LEU A 410 11.56 23.64 9.30
N PRO A 411 11.83 22.43 8.79
CA PRO A 411 13.19 22.03 8.42
C PRO A 411 13.65 22.70 7.11
N SER A 412 13.73 24.03 7.10
CA SER A 412 14.25 24.84 5.99
C SER A 412 15.77 25.02 6.08
N ALA A 413 16.39 25.66 5.08
CA ALA A 413 17.82 25.92 5.08
C ALA A 413 18.34 26.58 6.38
N THR A 414 19.39 26.01 6.97
CA THR A 414 20.14 26.53 8.13
C THR A 414 21.65 26.48 7.84
N PRO A 415 22.52 27.06 8.69
CA PRO A 415 23.97 27.02 8.44
C PRO A 415 24.58 25.61 8.35
N PHE A 416 23.92 24.60 8.93
CA PHE A 416 24.29 23.19 8.81
C PHE A 416 23.02 22.32 8.67
N LEU A 417 23.01 21.10 9.21
CA LEU A 417 21.90 20.15 9.11
C LEU A 417 20.96 20.24 10.32
N HIS A 418 19.68 19.95 10.07
CA HIS A 418 18.68 19.69 11.11
C HIS A 418 18.84 18.30 11.74
N SER A 419 18.21 18.09 12.90
CA SER A 419 18.20 16.77 13.55
C SER A 419 17.39 15.75 12.74
N VAL A 420 17.77 14.46 12.86
CA VAL A 420 17.09 13.34 12.20
C VAL A 420 15.62 13.30 12.58
N ALA A 421 15.31 13.45 13.87
CA ALA A 421 13.94 13.43 14.38
C ALA A 421 13.05 14.53 13.76
N LEU A 422 13.55 15.77 13.64
CA LEU A 422 12.80 16.86 13.01
C LEU A 422 12.54 16.58 11.52
N MET A 423 13.58 16.20 10.78
CA MET A 423 13.49 15.89 9.35
C MET A 423 12.55 14.72 9.07
N ASN A 424 12.70 13.62 9.81
CA ASN A 424 11.88 12.42 9.67
C ASN A 424 10.41 12.72 10.01
N SER A 425 10.15 13.43 11.11
CA SER A 425 8.78 13.78 11.51
C SER A 425 8.09 14.68 10.49
N PHE A 426 8.80 15.63 9.86
CA PHE A 426 8.22 16.50 8.83
C PHE A 426 7.91 15.75 7.53
N LYS A 427 8.75 14.77 7.15
CA LYS A 427 8.48 13.86 6.02
C LYS A 427 7.29 12.94 6.30
N GLN A 428 7.20 12.40 7.52
CA GLN A 428 6.08 11.56 7.96
C GLN A 428 4.76 12.37 8.01
N PHE A 429 4.81 13.64 8.42
CA PHE A 429 3.65 14.53 8.32
C PHE A 429 3.13 14.65 6.88
N HIS A 430 4.03 14.84 5.91
CA HIS A 430 3.63 14.94 4.50
C HIS A 430 3.10 13.62 3.92
N GLU A 431 3.69 12.49 4.31
CA GLU A 431 3.24 11.13 3.99
C GLU A 431 1.82 10.88 4.54
N SER A 432 1.61 11.14 5.83
CA SER A 432 0.29 10.98 6.46
C SER A 432 -0.75 11.88 5.80
N LYS A 433 -0.39 13.12 5.45
CA LYS A 433 -1.32 14.07 4.84
C LYS A 433 -1.73 13.72 3.41
N ILE A 434 -0.86 13.09 2.64
CA ILE A 434 -1.22 12.64 1.29
C ILE A 434 -2.07 11.36 1.33
N ASN A 435 -1.81 10.45 2.27
CA ASN A 435 -2.69 9.30 2.52
C ASN A 435 -4.08 9.74 3.00
N GLU A 436 -4.15 10.78 3.85
CA GLU A 436 -5.41 11.40 4.26
C GLU A 436 -6.19 11.95 3.05
N PHE A 437 -5.52 12.67 2.14
CA PHE A 437 -6.13 13.19 0.92
C PHE A 437 -6.64 12.07 0.00
N ALA A 438 -5.84 11.01 -0.20
CA ALA A 438 -6.23 9.85 -0.99
C ALA A 438 -7.45 9.13 -0.38
N LYS A 439 -7.50 8.97 0.95
CA LYS A 439 -8.65 8.40 1.66
C LYS A 439 -9.92 9.22 1.42
N GLU A 440 -9.83 10.55 1.55
CA GLU A 440 -10.96 11.44 1.29
C GLU A 440 -11.45 11.38 -0.17
N LEU A 441 -10.54 11.34 -1.14
CA LEU A 441 -10.89 11.12 -2.56
C LEU A 441 -11.62 9.79 -2.77
N SER A 442 -11.13 8.70 -2.17
CA SER A 442 -11.76 7.38 -2.27
C SER A 442 -13.20 7.41 -1.75
N TYR A 443 -13.44 8.09 -0.63
CA TYR A 443 -14.77 8.18 -0.02
C TYR A 443 -15.72 8.96 -0.91
N ILE A 444 -15.26 10.07 -1.49
CA ILE A 444 -16.03 10.88 -2.43
C ILE A 444 -16.40 10.08 -3.68
N VAL A 445 -15.47 9.32 -4.25
CA VAL A 445 -15.75 8.46 -5.42
C VAL A 445 -16.77 7.38 -5.07
N ARG A 446 -16.63 6.71 -3.90
CA ARG A 446 -17.54 5.65 -3.43
C ARG A 446 -18.97 6.12 -3.17
N MET A 447 -19.21 7.43 -3.03
CA MET A 447 -20.56 7.97 -2.88
C MET A 447 -21.52 7.58 -4.02
N ASN A 448 -20.98 7.37 -5.23
CA ASN A 448 -21.73 6.97 -6.41
C ASN A 448 -21.13 5.77 -7.15
N ALA A 449 -19.80 5.65 -7.21
CA ALA A 449 -19.16 4.56 -7.95
C ALA A 449 -19.35 3.21 -7.23
N ASN A 450 -19.74 2.19 -7.99
CA ASN A 450 -19.80 0.80 -7.54
C ASN A 450 -18.66 -0.07 -8.08
N CYS A 451 -17.86 0.48 -9.00
CA CYS A 451 -16.64 -0.15 -9.48
C CYS A 451 -15.54 -0.13 -8.41
N ARG A 452 -14.47 -0.89 -8.63
CA ARG A 452 -13.31 -0.94 -7.75
C ARG A 452 -12.51 0.36 -7.82
N ILE A 453 -11.75 0.68 -6.78
CA ILE A 453 -10.93 1.88 -6.67
C ILE A 453 -9.48 1.48 -6.41
N THR A 454 -8.58 2.07 -7.18
CA THR A 454 -7.13 1.87 -7.06
C THR A 454 -6.39 3.21 -7.19
N HIS A 455 -5.06 3.16 -7.10
CA HIS A 455 -4.17 4.28 -7.36
C HIS A 455 -2.82 3.73 -7.86
N ASN A 456 -2.14 4.41 -8.79
CA ASN A 456 -0.80 4.03 -9.23
C ASN A 456 0.29 4.65 -8.34
N SER A 457 1.19 3.81 -7.83
CA SER A 457 2.29 4.22 -6.96
C SER A 457 3.63 3.61 -7.37
N SER A 458 4.69 3.94 -6.63
CA SER A 458 6.06 3.46 -6.85
C SER A 458 6.83 3.36 -5.54
N LEU A 459 7.82 2.46 -5.51
CA LEU A 459 8.76 2.30 -4.38
C LEU A 459 9.66 3.54 -4.17
N GLY A 460 9.64 4.51 -5.08
CA GLY A 460 10.42 5.75 -5.01
C GLY A 460 9.73 6.92 -4.29
N PHE A 461 8.43 6.85 -4.03
CA PHE A 461 7.66 7.99 -3.51
C PHE A 461 7.62 8.03 -1.99
N ASN A 462 7.55 9.22 -1.38
CA ASN A 462 7.35 9.38 0.07
C ASN A 462 5.89 9.11 0.44
N LEU A 463 5.53 7.82 0.45
CA LEU A 463 4.22 7.26 0.76
C LEU A 463 4.41 6.03 1.67
N ASP A 464 3.49 5.86 2.62
CA ASP A 464 3.22 4.57 3.26
C ASP A 464 2.20 3.84 2.38
N ASN A 465 2.69 2.93 1.54
CA ASN A 465 1.84 2.22 0.58
C ASN A 465 0.89 1.25 1.28
N GLU A 466 1.29 0.68 2.42
CA GLU A 466 0.39 -0.20 3.19
C GLU A 466 -0.82 0.59 3.70
N GLU A 467 -0.61 1.79 4.22
CA GLU A 467 -1.73 2.65 4.61
C GLU A 467 -2.56 3.09 3.40
N LEU A 468 -1.94 3.51 2.29
CA LEU A 468 -2.66 3.92 1.08
C LEU A 468 -3.59 2.83 0.55
N PHE A 469 -3.10 1.58 0.43
CA PHE A 469 -3.87 0.47 -0.12
C PHE A 469 -4.74 -0.27 0.91
N SER A 470 -4.63 0.09 2.20
CA SER A 470 -5.51 -0.46 3.24
C SER A 470 -6.98 -0.12 3.00
N PHE A 471 -7.30 1.05 2.43
CA PHE A 471 -8.68 1.51 2.17
C PHE A 471 -9.09 1.50 0.69
N LEU A 472 -8.19 1.11 -0.21
CA LEU A 472 -8.46 0.91 -1.63
C LEU A 472 -8.75 -0.56 -1.92
N ASP A 473 -9.49 -0.82 -3.00
CA ASP A 473 -9.88 -2.18 -3.38
C ASP A 473 -8.66 -2.97 -3.91
N ASP A 474 -7.80 -2.30 -4.69
CA ASP A 474 -6.67 -2.93 -5.39
C ASP A 474 -5.38 -2.10 -5.27
N SER A 475 -4.24 -2.78 -5.17
CA SER A 475 -2.93 -2.16 -5.34
C SER A 475 -2.63 -1.87 -6.80
N GLY A 476 -2.10 -0.69 -7.07
CA GLY A 476 -1.74 -0.24 -8.42
C GLY A 476 -0.34 0.36 -8.42
N PHE A 477 0.44 0.08 -9.46
CA PHE A 477 1.81 0.57 -9.54
C PHE A 477 2.35 0.72 -10.95
N ASP A 478 3.45 1.46 -11.01
CA ASP A 478 4.18 1.77 -12.24
C ASP A 478 5.62 1.25 -12.13
N THR A 479 6.14 0.66 -13.22
CA THR A 479 7.54 0.21 -13.28
C THR A 479 8.17 0.41 -14.65
N TYR A 480 9.39 0.92 -14.62
CA TYR A 480 10.18 1.34 -15.79
C TYR A 480 11.64 0.90 -15.65
N ALA A 481 11.87 -0.31 -15.13
CA ALA A 481 13.20 -0.87 -14.97
C ALA A 481 13.81 -1.25 -16.33
N SER A 482 15.13 -1.11 -16.48
CA SER A 482 15.80 -1.55 -17.70
C SER A 482 16.05 -3.05 -17.69
N ALA A 483 16.24 -3.64 -18.88
CA ALA A 483 16.56 -5.06 -19.00
C ALA A 483 17.85 -5.49 -18.29
N GLN A 484 18.83 -4.58 -18.11
CA GLN A 484 20.05 -4.88 -17.36
C GLN A 484 19.80 -5.02 -15.85
N ASP A 485 18.74 -4.39 -15.34
CA ASP A 485 18.32 -4.42 -13.94
C ASP A 485 16.93 -5.07 -13.81
N TYR A 486 16.77 -6.27 -14.39
CA TYR A 486 15.53 -7.04 -14.30
C TYR A 486 15.09 -7.30 -12.85
N ALA A 487 16.03 -7.27 -11.89
CA ALA A 487 15.71 -7.43 -10.47
C ALA A 487 14.86 -6.28 -9.94
N ALA A 488 15.04 -5.06 -10.44
CA ALA A 488 14.18 -3.93 -10.10
C ALA A 488 12.76 -4.11 -10.65
N PHE A 489 12.59 -4.68 -11.86
CA PHE A 489 11.27 -5.04 -12.37
C PHE A 489 10.63 -6.10 -11.46
N GLN A 490 11.39 -7.16 -11.16
CA GLN A 490 10.92 -8.31 -10.44
C GLN A 490 10.58 -8.01 -8.97
N LEU A 491 11.36 -7.14 -8.31
CA LEU A 491 11.08 -6.62 -6.97
C LEU A 491 9.69 -5.96 -6.91
N ASN A 492 9.30 -5.23 -7.95
CA ASN A 492 7.97 -4.62 -8.01
C ASN A 492 6.88 -5.70 -8.13
N VAL A 493 7.02 -6.66 -9.04
CA VAL A 493 6.05 -7.77 -9.18
C VAL A 493 5.82 -8.47 -7.84
N ASP A 494 6.89 -8.76 -7.11
CA ASP A 494 6.81 -9.47 -5.84
C ASP A 494 6.32 -8.59 -4.67
N ARG A 495 6.64 -7.29 -4.68
CA ARG A 495 6.20 -6.37 -3.62
C ARG A 495 4.72 -6.01 -3.73
N TRP A 496 4.26 -5.65 -4.92
CA TRP A 496 2.93 -5.07 -5.11
C TRP A 496 1.80 -6.08 -4.95
N ARG A 497 2.03 -7.37 -5.27
CA ARG A 497 1.04 -8.42 -4.96
C ARG A 497 0.80 -8.60 -3.47
N ASN A 498 1.81 -8.38 -2.64
CA ASN A 498 1.75 -8.63 -1.19
C ASN A 498 1.23 -7.43 -0.38
N LEU A 499 0.80 -6.34 -1.02
CA LEU A 499 0.13 -5.22 -0.34
C LEU A 499 -1.31 -5.54 0.09
N LYS A 500 -1.95 -6.51 -0.56
CA LYS A 500 -3.27 -7.00 -0.17
C LYS A 500 -3.14 -8.45 0.31
N PRO A 501 -3.77 -8.83 1.43
CA PRO A 501 -3.61 -10.19 1.98
C PRO A 501 -4.02 -11.31 1.01
N ASN A 502 -5.04 -11.08 0.17
CA ASN A 502 -5.48 -12.04 -0.85
C ASN A 502 -4.49 -12.29 -2.01
N ARG A 503 -3.46 -11.44 -2.17
CA ARG A 503 -2.42 -11.53 -3.21
C ARG A 503 -2.94 -11.62 -4.65
N SER A 504 -4.18 -11.20 -4.88
CA SER A 504 -4.93 -11.37 -6.13
C SER A 504 -5.43 -10.04 -6.70
N SER A 505 -5.06 -8.92 -6.06
CA SER A 505 -5.64 -7.60 -6.28
C SER A 505 -4.55 -6.57 -6.57
N ALA A 506 -3.65 -6.88 -7.51
CA ALA A 506 -2.52 -6.03 -7.90
C ALA A 506 -2.48 -5.76 -9.41
N LEU A 507 -2.33 -4.48 -9.77
CA LEU A 507 -2.43 -3.96 -11.13
C LEU A 507 -1.11 -3.26 -11.54
N LEU A 508 -0.43 -3.76 -12.56
CA LEU A 508 0.62 -2.97 -13.24
C LEU A 508 -0.07 -1.98 -14.18
N LEU A 509 -0.21 -0.73 -13.72
CA LEU A 509 -0.97 0.32 -14.38
C LEU A 509 -0.13 1.08 -15.41
N GLU A 510 1.18 1.15 -15.23
CA GLU A 510 2.08 1.67 -16.25
C GLU A 510 3.41 0.90 -16.36
N THR A 511 3.74 0.53 -17.58
CA THR A 511 5.10 0.18 -18.00
C THR A 511 5.36 0.63 -19.42
N SER A 512 6.60 0.51 -19.91
CA SER A 512 6.95 0.94 -21.25
C SER A 512 6.81 -0.19 -22.27
N THR A 513 6.59 0.14 -23.54
CA THR A 513 6.66 -0.87 -24.63
C THR A 513 8.10 -1.26 -24.97
N SER A 514 9.09 -0.50 -24.49
CA SER A 514 10.51 -0.73 -24.75
C SER A 514 11.43 0.10 -23.86
N HIS A 515 11.08 1.33 -23.52
CA HIS A 515 11.87 2.18 -22.64
C HIS A 515 11.06 3.37 -22.14
N ALA A 516 11.38 3.85 -20.94
CA ALA A 516 10.93 5.15 -20.46
C ALA A 516 11.79 6.28 -21.01
N GLY A 517 11.21 7.46 -21.24
CA GLY A 517 11.96 8.57 -21.80
C GLY A 517 11.31 9.93 -21.55
N HIS A 518 12.14 10.94 -21.43
CA HIS A 518 11.73 12.34 -21.40
C HIS A 518 12.79 13.22 -22.08
N ILE A 519 12.49 14.49 -22.36
CA ILE A 519 13.39 15.37 -23.14
C ILE A 519 14.80 15.57 -22.54
N GLN A 520 15.01 15.20 -21.29
CA GLN A 520 16.33 15.24 -20.62
C GLN A 520 16.95 13.85 -20.42
N ASN A 521 16.26 12.78 -20.80
CA ASN A 521 16.73 11.40 -20.61
C ASN A 521 16.20 10.49 -21.74
N TYR A 522 17.10 10.11 -22.64
CA TYR A 522 16.85 9.10 -23.68
C TYR A 522 17.44 7.78 -23.20
N VAL A 523 16.57 6.82 -22.88
CA VAL A 523 16.98 5.52 -22.36
C VAL A 523 17.17 4.55 -23.51
N GLN A 524 18.10 3.60 -23.35
CA GLN A 524 18.28 2.55 -24.35
C GLN A 524 17.03 1.67 -24.45
N PRO A 525 16.55 1.39 -25.67
CA PRO A 525 15.48 0.42 -25.88
C PRO A 525 15.79 -0.94 -25.27
N HIS A 526 14.76 -1.60 -24.75
CA HIS A 526 14.83 -3.01 -24.34
C HIS A 526 15.32 -3.88 -25.50
N PRO A 527 16.10 -4.94 -25.21
CA PRO A 527 16.48 -5.92 -26.21
C PRO A 527 15.25 -6.68 -26.71
N LYS A 528 15.39 -7.26 -27.90
CA LYS A 528 14.34 -8.07 -28.52
C LYS A 528 13.92 -9.23 -27.60
N ASP A 529 12.64 -9.56 -27.63
CA ASP A 529 11.96 -10.62 -26.88
C ASP A 529 11.81 -10.38 -25.36
N TYR A 530 12.44 -9.34 -24.80
CA TYR A 530 12.39 -9.01 -23.37
C TYR A 530 11.00 -8.54 -22.89
N LEU A 531 10.27 -7.74 -23.68
CA LEU A 531 8.95 -7.22 -23.29
C LEU A 531 7.97 -8.36 -22.92
N SER A 532 8.03 -9.45 -23.67
CA SER A 532 7.19 -10.62 -23.40
C SER A 532 7.61 -11.40 -22.15
N CYS A 533 8.87 -11.26 -21.70
CA CYS A 533 9.31 -11.79 -20.40
C CYS A 533 8.69 -11.02 -19.24
N GLU A 534 8.60 -9.69 -19.35
CA GLU A 534 7.95 -8.83 -18.35
C GLU A 534 6.49 -9.24 -18.16
N LEU A 535 5.73 -9.36 -19.26
CA LEU A 535 4.35 -9.85 -19.22
C LEU A 535 4.25 -11.24 -18.59
N PHE A 536 5.10 -12.18 -19.03
CA PHE A 536 5.08 -13.56 -18.54
C PHE A 536 5.29 -13.61 -17.03
N SER A 537 6.29 -12.88 -16.53
CA SER A 537 6.58 -12.80 -15.09
C SER A 537 5.42 -12.17 -14.32
N THR A 538 4.86 -11.06 -14.80
CA THR A 538 3.70 -10.40 -14.20
C THR A 538 2.52 -11.36 -14.03
N MET A 539 2.12 -12.07 -15.10
CA MET A 539 0.98 -12.99 -15.04
C MET A 539 1.26 -14.23 -14.18
N ALA A 540 2.45 -14.81 -14.31
CA ALA A 540 2.85 -15.96 -13.51
C ALA A 540 2.88 -15.62 -12.01
N GLY A 541 3.38 -14.44 -11.66
CA GLY A 541 3.40 -13.83 -10.33
C GLY A 541 2.07 -13.28 -9.83
N ASN A 542 0.95 -13.66 -10.47
CA ASN A 542 -0.43 -13.39 -10.06
C ASN A 542 -0.91 -11.93 -10.11
N LEU A 543 -0.20 -11.05 -10.82
CA LEU A 543 -0.70 -9.69 -11.09
C LEU A 543 -1.79 -9.75 -12.16
N LYS A 544 -2.76 -8.84 -12.04
CA LYS A 544 -4.01 -8.88 -12.81
C LYS A 544 -4.04 -7.92 -13.99
N ALA A 545 -3.10 -7.00 -14.08
CA ALA A 545 -2.96 -6.11 -15.22
C ALA A 545 -1.52 -6.02 -15.69
N PHE A 546 -1.35 -5.79 -16.99
CA PHE A 546 -0.11 -5.36 -17.63
C PHE A 546 -0.45 -4.25 -18.64
N ASN A 547 -0.23 -2.99 -18.26
CA ASN A 547 -0.72 -1.83 -18.98
C ASN A 547 0.42 -0.89 -19.40
N PHE A 548 0.42 -0.46 -20.66
CA PHE A 548 1.45 0.43 -21.18
C PHE A 548 1.17 1.92 -20.91
N TRP A 549 2.19 2.67 -20.52
CA TRP A 549 2.33 4.09 -20.83
C TRP A 549 3.16 4.20 -22.11
N HIS A 550 2.58 4.49 -23.27
CA HIS A 550 1.16 4.64 -23.59
C HIS A 550 0.88 4.16 -25.03
N PHE A 551 -0.38 4.14 -25.47
CA PHE A 551 -0.74 3.54 -26.76
C PHE A 551 -0.16 4.31 -27.95
N ARG A 552 -0.50 5.60 -28.09
CA ARG A 552 -0.05 6.45 -29.19
C ARG A 552 0.92 7.52 -28.70
N GLY A 553 2.12 7.57 -29.27
CA GLY A 553 3.21 8.50 -28.97
C GLY A 553 2.75 9.96 -28.87
N HIS A 554 3.22 10.69 -27.85
CA HIS A 554 2.83 12.07 -27.64
C HIS A 554 3.51 12.97 -28.67
N ARG A 555 2.71 13.82 -29.33
CA ARG A 555 3.25 14.84 -30.26
C ARG A 555 3.96 15.97 -29.52
N PHE A 556 3.57 16.24 -28.28
CA PHE A 556 3.99 17.39 -27.47
C PHE A 556 4.36 16.93 -26.05
N GLY A 557 4.92 17.85 -25.26
CA GLY A 557 5.18 17.62 -23.85
C GLY A 557 6.57 17.04 -23.57
N VAL A 558 6.84 16.78 -22.29
CA VAL A 558 8.17 16.40 -21.80
C VAL A 558 8.51 14.93 -22.09
N GLU A 559 7.53 14.09 -22.41
CA GLU A 559 7.68 12.64 -22.58
C GLU A 559 7.66 12.20 -24.06
N GLN A 560 7.91 13.11 -25.00
CA GLN A 560 8.02 12.77 -26.43
C GLN A 560 9.00 11.61 -26.72
N PRO A 561 10.12 11.44 -25.98
CA PRO A 561 11.02 10.30 -26.17
C PRO A 561 10.54 8.99 -25.54
N HIS A 562 9.39 8.94 -24.86
CA HIS A 562 8.88 7.71 -24.26
C HIS A 562 8.42 6.72 -25.35
N SER A 563 8.74 5.44 -25.16
CA SER A 563 8.25 4.40 -26.09
C SER A 563 6.73 4.26 -26.06
N SER A 564 6.13 3.89 -27.18
CA SER A 564 4.69 3.76 -27.35
C SER A 564 4.36 2.66 -28.37
N VAL A 565 3.10 2.20 -28.40
CA VAL A 565 2.66 1.16 -29.36
C VAL A 565 2.68 1.72 -30.78
N LEU A 566 2.11 2.91 -30.98
CA LEU A 566 2.09 3.62 -32.25
C LEU A 566 2.88 4.92 -32.14
N THR A 567 3.48 5.36 -33.23
CA THR A 567 4.08 6.70 -33.33
C THR A 567 3.00 7.79 -33.20
N PRO A 568 3.37 9.07 -32.98
CA PRO A 568 2.39 10.16 -32.97
C PRO A 568 1.56 10.27 -34.26
N SER A 569 2.10 9.86 -35.43
CA SER A 569 1.38 9.84 -36.70
C SER A 569 0.46 8.63 -36.88
N GLY A 570 0.57 7.61 -36.02
CA GLY A 570 -0.24 6.37 -36.08
C GLY A 570 0.39 5.24 -36.86
N GLU A 571 1.68 5.37 -37.16
CA GLU A 571 2.48 4.28 -37.71
C GLU A 571 2.89 3.32 -36.59
N GLU A 572 3.27 2.10 -36.96
CA GLU A 572 3.82 1.12 -36.04
C GLU A 572 5.15 1.65 -35.47
N SER A 573 5.30 1.64 -34.15
CA SER A 573 6.55 2.05 -33.52
C SER A 573 7.64 0.98 -33.68
N LEU A 574 8.88 1.30 -33.31
CA LEU A 574 9.98 0.32 -33.33
C LEU A 574 9.70 -0.93 -32.47
N SER A 575 8.95 -0.78 -31.38
CA SER A 575 8.59 -1.87 -30.46
C SER A 575 7.28 -2.58 -30.84
N TYR A 576 6.65 -2.23 -31.97
CA TYR A 576 5.34 -2.77 -32.35
C TYR A 576 5.32 -4.29 -32.47
N ASP A 577 6.35 -4.88 -33.09
CA ASP A 577 6.47 -6.34 -33.21
C ASP A 577 6.56 -7.04 -31.84
N GLU A 578 7.21 -6.40 -30.86
CA GLU A 578 7.28 -6.90 -29.49
C GLU A 578 5.90 -6.84 -28.81
N VAL A 579 5.15 -5.75 -29.02
CA VAL A 579 3.77 -5.63 -28.53
C VAL A 579 2.87 -6.71 -29.14
N VAL A 580 2.99 -6.99 -30.44
CA VAL A 580 2.24 -8.07 -31.12
C VAL A 580 2.55 -9.43 -30.50
N LYS A 581 3.83 -9.75 -30.25
CA LYS A 581 4.23 -11.01 -29.59
C LYS A 581 3.67 -11.10 -28.18
N THR A 582 3.77 -10.01 -27.41
CA THR A 582 3.27 -9.91 -26.04
C THR A 582 1.75 -10.12 -25.99
N GLY A 583 0.99 -9.51 -26.89
CA GLY A 583 -0.46 -9.73 -26.97
C GLY A 583 -0.86 -11.16 -27.36
N LYS A 584 -0.10 -11.82 -28.22
CA LYS A 584 -0.29 -13.27 -28.51
C LYS A 584 0.01 -14.13 -27.28
N LEU A 585 1.08 -13.82 -26.56
CA LEU A 585 1.45 -14.52 -25.33
C LEU A 585 0.39 -14.35 -24.24
N PHE A 586 -0.14 -13.14 -24.04
CA PHE A 586 -1.23 -12.88 -23.10
C PHE A 586 -2.42 -13.81 -23.34
N ASN A 587 -2.90 -13.89 -24.59
CA ASN A 587 -4.02 -14.74 -24.96
C ASN A 587 -3.73 -16.25 -24.77
N TYR A 588 -2.48 -16.66 -24.95
CA TYR A 588 -2.06 -18.04 -24.69
C TYR A 588 -2.04 -18.37 -23.19
N LEU A 589 -1.52 -17.44 -22.37
CA LEU A 589 -1.39 -17.63 -20.91
C LEU A 589 -2.74 -17.57 -20.19
N LEU A 590 -3.66 -16.73 -20.65
CA LEU A 590 -4.96 -16.48 -20.00
C LEU A 590 -5.70 -17.76 -19.56
N PRO A 591 -6.00 -18.74 -20.44
CA PRO A 591 -6.71 -19.96 -20.04
C PRO A 591 -5.92 -20.88 -19.09
N ILE A 592 -4.60 -20.70 -18.96
CA ILE A 592 -3.75 -21.43 -18.01
C ILE A 592 -3.83 -20.74 -16.65
N ILE A 593 -3.65 -19.41 -16.63
CA ILE A 593 -3.69 -18.59 -15.41
C ILE A 593 -5.06 -18.68 -14.73
N GLU A 594 -6.16 -18.63 -15.49
CA GLU A 594 -7.53 -18.73 -14.97
C GLU A 594 -7.87 -20.08 -14.34
N LYS A 595 -7.14 -21.15 -14.70
CA LYS A 595 -7.40 -22.51 -14.21
C LYS A 595 -6.40 -22.97 -13.16
N THR A 596 -5.40 -22.17 -12.84
CA THR A 596 -4.36 -22.49 -11.88
C THR A 596 -4.37 -21.48 -10.75
N THR A 597 -4.02 -21.89 -9.55
CA THR A 597 -3.92 -21.01 -8.37
C THR A 597 -2.45 -20.75 -8.08
N TYR A 598 -2.10 -19.48 -7.83
CA TYR A 598 -0.75 -19.11 -7.40
C TYR A 598 -0.40 -19.76 -6.06
N ILE A 599 0.81 -20.30 -5.94
CA ILE A 599 1.33 -20.86 -4.69
C ILE A 599 2.44 -19.92 -4.18
N PRO A 600 2.20 -19.17 -3.09
CA PRO A 600 3.20 -18.27 -2.55
C PRO A 600 4.42 -18.99 -2.00
N SER A 601 5.59 -18.33 -2.10
CA SER A 601 6.80 -18.84 -1.45
C SER A 601 6.70 -18.78 0.07
N LYS A 602 7.36 -19.73 0.73
CA LYS A 602 7.56 -19.76 2.19
C LYS A 602 8.76 -18.92 2.65
N ILE A 603 9.41 -18.21 1.73
CA ILE A 603 10.54 -17.31 2.00
C ILE A 603 10.04 -15.87 1.85
N GLY A 604 10.10 -15.09 2.93
CA GLY A 604 9.74 -13.68 2.95
C GLY A 604 10.97 -12.76 3.03
N LEU A 605 10.93 -11.64 2.31
CA LEU A 605 11.85 -10.50 2.44
C LEU A 605 11.05 -9.28 2.89
N ILE A 606 11.40 -8.71 4.04
CA ILE A 606 10.75 -7.51 4.56
C ILE A 606 11.26 -6.27 3.82
N TYR A 607 10.31 -5.48 3.33
CA TYR A 607 10.48 -4.14 2.77
C TYR A 607 9.71 -3.14 3.64
N SER A 608 10.30 -2.00 3.99
CA SER A 608 9.68 -1.01 4.87
C SER A 608 9.70 0.38 4.23
N ASP A 609 8.51 0.95 4.04
CA ASP A 609 8.34 2.35 3.61
C ASP A 609 8.86 3.33 4.70
N ASP A 610 8.76 2.97 5.98
CA ASP A 610 9.34 3.73 7.10
C ASP A 610 10.87 3.75 7.02
N ALA A 611 11.49 2.59 6.80
CA ALA A 611 12.94 2.50 6.61
C ALA A 611 13.37 3.30 5.38
N LYS A 612 12.68 3.16 4.24
CA LYS A 612 12.92 3.96 3.02
C LYS A 612 12.96 5.45 3.36
N ARG A 613 11.95 5.97 4.09
CA ARG A 613 11.89 7.38 4.49
C ARG A 613 13.08 7.76 5.37
N LYS A 614 13.44 6.95 6.37
CA LYS A 614 14.60 7.18 7.25
C LYS A 614 15.92 7.24 6.48
N TYR A 615 16.10 6.39 5.47
CA TYR A 615 17.28 6.46 4.59
C TYR A 615 17.31 7.70 3.69
N THR A 616 16.20 8.43 3.50
CA THR A 616 16.23 9.76 2.85
C THR A 616 16.71 10.87 3.79
N VAL A 617 16.76 10.61 5.10
CA VAL A 617 17.21 11.55 6.14
C VAL A 617 18.63 11.21 6.58
N GLU A 618 18.87 9.97 7.01
CA GLU A 618 20.18 9.44 7.42
C GLU A 618 20.76 8.57 6.28
N THR A 619 21.29 9.20 5.23
CA THR A 619 21.91 8.48 4.10
C THR A 619 23.34 8.03 4.40
N GLY A 620 23.98 8.66 5.39
CA GLY A 620 25.44 8.58 5.60
C GLY A 620 26.27 9.09 4.42
N GLY A 621 25.66 9.68 3.38
CA GLY A 621 26.31 9.98 2.10
C GLY A 621 26.61 8.77 1.22
N HIS A 622 26.17 7.56 1.63
CA HIS A 622 26.56 6.29 1.01
C HIS A 622 25.38 5.40 0.66
N TYR A 623 24.27 5.51 1.39
CA TYR A 623 23.16 4.58 1.32
C TYR A 623 21.96 5.16 0.59
N ASN A 624 21.46 4.37 -0.36
CA ASN A 624 20.16 4.55 -0.99
C ASN A 624 19.34 3.29 -0.77
N TYR A 625 18.22 3.40 -0.05
CA TYR A 625 17.41 2.25 0.33
C TYR A 625 16.96 1.40 -0.87
N ARG A 626 16.50 2.05 -1.95
CA ARG A 626 16.06 1.35 -3.17
C ARG A 626 17.19 0.52 -3.77
N SER A 627 18.39 1.08 -3.90
CA SER A 627 19.55 0.33 -4.39
C SER A 627 19.96 -0.80 -3.43
N LEU A 628 19.96 -0.55 -2.12
CA LEU A 628 20.30 -1.56 -1.11
C LEU A 628 19.36 -2.77 -1.18
N ILE A 629 18.04 -2.52 -1.10
CA ILE A 629 17.06 -3.60 -1.09
C ILE A 629 16.99 -4.33 -2.43
N THR A 630 17.09 -3.61 -3.55
CA THR A 630 17.11 -4.23 -4.89
C THR A 630 18.33 -5.11 -5.07
N ASN A 631 19.52 -4.68 -4.64
CA ASN A 631 20.75 -5.49 -4.72
C ASN A 631 20.70 -6.71 -3.80
N PHE A 632 20.12 -6.58 -2.60
CA PHE A 632 19.93 -7.71 -1.69
C PHE A 632 18.96 -8.73 -2.30
N TYR A 633 17.80 -8.26 -2.74
CA TYR A 633 16.78 -9.06 -3.42
C TYR A 633 17.32 -9.76 -4.67
N LYS A 634 18.05 -9.03 -5.54
CA LYS A 634 18.71 -9.55 -6.73
C LYS A 634 19.56 -10.77 -6.40
N ASN A 635 20.29 -10.71 -5.29
CA ASN A 635 21.17 -11.79 -4.87
C ASN A 635 20.43 -13.06 -4.43
N LEU A 636 19.22 -12.93 -3.93
CA LEU A 636 18.36 -14.07 -3.59
C LEU A 636 17.82 -14.72 -4.86
N ILE A 637 17.24 -13.96 -5.78
CA ILE A 637 16.69 -14.52 -7.02
C ILE A 637 17.77 -15.06 -7.95
N ASP A 638 18.97 -14.45 -7.98
CA ASP A 638 20.11 -14.97 -8.74
C ASP A 638 20.65 -16.28 -8.17
N ALA A 639 20.35 -16.60 -6.91
CA ALA A 639 20.64 -17.89 -6.30
C ALA A 639 19.54 -18.95 -6.59
N GLY A 640 18.51 -18.60 -7.35
CA GLY A 640 17.41 -19.48 -7.72
C GLY A 640 16.31 -19.59 -6.67
N LEU A 641 16.32 -18.73 -5.63
CA LEU A 641 15.25 -18.67 -4.64
C LEU A 641 14.02 -17.95 -5.19
N ASN A 642 12.84 -18.44 -4.83
CA ASN A 642 11.57 -17.73 -5.00
C ASN A 642 11.24 -17.03 -3.67
N VAL A 643 10.93 -15.72 -3.70
CA VAL A 643 10.81 -14.89 -2.49
C VAL A 643 9.56 -14.02 -2.57
N GLU A 644 8.79 -13.95 -1.49
CA GLU A 644 7.72 -12.97 -1.33
C GLU A 644 8.28 -11.70 -0.68
N VAL A 645 8.01 -10.54 -1.28
CA VAL A 645 8.45 -9.26 -0.71
C VAL A 645 7.29 -8.64 0.05
N ILE A 646 7.36 -8.71 1.38
CA ILE A 646 6.28 -8.35 2.31
C ILE A 646 6.61 -7.06 3.07
N SER A 647 5.62 -6.42 3.68
CA SER A 647 5.88 -5.28 4.57
C SER A 647 6.33 -5.70 5.96
N ASP A 648 6.85 -4.72 6.69
CA ASP A 648 7.10 -4.75 8.13
C ASP A 648 5.83 -4.77 9.00
N LYS A 649 4.64 -4.83 8.39
CA LYS A 649 3.33 -4.96 9.04
C LYS A 649 2.62 -6.29 8.72
N HIS A 650 3.22 -7.11 7.86
CA HIS A 650 2.64 -8.38 7.41
C HIS A 650 2.85 -9.47 8.46
N SER A 651 1.85 -10.34 8.67
CA SER A 651 2.01 -11.47 9.58
C SER A 651 3.05 -12.46 9.04
N LEU A 652 3.90 -12.96 9.94
CA LEU A 652 4.98 -13.87 9.56
C LEU A 652 4.54 -15.33 9.58
N HIS A 653 3.33 -15.66 10.05
CA HIS A 653 2.85 -17.04 10.24
C HIS A 653 2.95 -17.93 8.99
N ASP A 654 2.74 -17.36 7.80
CA ASP A 654 2.74 -18.11 6.54
C ASP A 654 4.13 -18.48 5.99
N PHE A 655 5.20 -18.01 6.64
CA PHE A 655 6.57 -18.14 6.17
C PHE A 655 7.39 -19.11 7.02
N ASP A 656 8.40 -19.74 6.42
CA ASP A 656 9.39 -20.58 7.11
C ASP A 656 10.75 -19.89 7.19
N VAL A 657 11.00 -18.92 6.31
CA VAL A 657 12.23 -18.12 6.26
C VAL A 657 11.88 -16.64 6.16
N ILE A 658 12.50 -15.79 6.99
CA ILE A 658 12.34 -14.34 6.94
C ILE A 658 13.70 -13.66 6.84
N PHE A 659 13.83 -12.78 5.84
CA PHE A 659 14.91 -11.81 5.72
C PHE A 659 14.42 -10.44 6.16
N ILE A 660 15.15 -9.80 7.06
CA ILE A 660 14.86 -8.43 7.52
C ILE A 660 16.12 -7.55 7.45
N PRO A 661 16.56 -7.15 6.24
CA PRO A 661 17.67 -6.23 6.08
C PRO A 661 17.18 -4.77 6.10
N PHE A 662 18.02 -3.86 6.59
CA PHE A 662 17.84 -2.41 6.47
C PHE A 662 16.58 -1.86 7.18
N VAL A 663 15.97 -2.57 8.12
CA VAL A 663 14.80 -2.06 8.87
C VAL A 663 15.27 -1.39 10.16
N ARG A 664 15.64 -0.11 10.03
CA ARG A 664 16.30 0.69 11.08
C ARG A 664 15.60 0.65 12.44
N ASN A 665 14.27 0.69 12.43
CA ASN A 665 13.43 0.64 13.63
C ASN A 665 12.50 -0.56 13.55
N ILE A 666 12.45 -1.35 14.62
CA ILE A 666 11.51 -2.47 14.78
C ILE A 666 10.33 -1.98 15.61
N SER A 667 9.13 -2.03 15.04
CA SER A 667 7.90 -1.73 15.79
C SER A 667 7.62 -2.83 16.82
N SER A 668 6.82 -2.52 17.85
CA SER A 668 6.38 -3.52 18.83
C SER A 668 5.71 -4.72 18.16
N ASN A 669 4.77 -4.48 17.24
CA ASN A 669 4.09 -5.57 16.55
C ASN A 669 5.05 -6.46 15.74
N LEU A 670 6.02 -5.85 15.04
CA LEU A 670 7.00 -6.65 14.29
C LEU A 670 7.92 -7.42 15.26
N LEU A 671 8.25 -6.85 16.41
CA LEU A 671 9.01 -7.55 17.44
C LEU A 671 8.25 -8.78 17.95
N ASP A 672 6.95 -8.65 18.22
CA ASP A 672 6.09 -9.75 18.66
C ASP A 672 5.99 -10.85 17.58
N GLU A 673 5.77 -10.47 16.32
CA GLU A 673 5.76 -11.40 15.18
C GLU A 673 7.12 -12.12 15.02
N LEU A 674 8.24 -11.43 15.25
CA LEU A 674 9.58 -12.03 15.21
C LEU A 674 9.81 -13.01 16.38
N ASP A 675 9.34 -12.69 17.58
CA ASP A 675 9.42 -13.60 18.73
C ASP A 675 8.63 -14.88 18.47
N GLU A 676 7.37 -14.76 18.04
CA GLU A 676 6.55 -15.92 17.67
C GLU A 676 7.18 -16.75 16.53
N PHE A 677 7.74 -16.08 15.51
CA PHE A 677 8.45 -16.73 14.42
C PHE A 677 9.67 -17.53 14.89
N ILE A 678 10.45 -16.97 15.83
CA ILE A 678 11.61 -17.67 16.43
C ILE A 678 11.15 -18.85 17.29
N GLN A 679 10.10 -18.68 18.10
CA GLN A 679 9.58 -19.72 18.99
C GLN A 679 9.07 -20.94 18.23
N ARG A 680 8.49 -20.74 17.04
CA ARG A 680 8.10 -21.85 16.14
C ARG A 680 9.24 -22.37 15.25
N ASN A 681 10.48 -22.02 15.58
CA ASN A 681 11.70 -22.47 14.92
C ASN A 681 11.85 -22.01 13.44
N GLY A 682 11.27 -20.86 13.09
CA GLY A 682 11.46 -20.24 11.78
C GLY A 682 12.91 -19.82 11.53
N LYS A 683 13.34 -19.81 10.26
CA LYS A 683 14.68 -19.38 9.84
C LYS A 683 14.75 -17.86 9.71
N LEU A 684 15.41 -17.17 10.64
CA LEU A 684 15.51 -15.71 10.64
C LEU A 684 16.89 -15.25 10.18
N ILE A 685 16.94 -14.39 9.16
CA ILE A 685 18.15 -13.70 8.71
C ILE A 685 17.93 -12.21 8.97
N VAL A 686 18.58 -11.71 10.03
CA VAL A 686 18.39 -10.35 10.54
C VAL A 686 19.60 -9.47 10.25
N GLY A 687 19.34 -8.25 9.80
CA GLY A 687 20.37 -7.28 9.47
C GLY A 687 20.87 -7.38 8.02
N PRO A 688 21.79 -6.49 7.64
CA PRO A 688 22.39 -5.43 8.47
C PRO A 688 21.49 -4.20 8.65
N MET A 689 21.94 -3.26 9.48
CA MET A 689 21.25 -1.97 9.75
C MET A 689 19.77 -2.17 10.14
N THR A 690 19.52 -3.07 11.08
CA THR A 690 18.18 -3.47 11.51
C THR A 690 18.04 -3.37 13.02
N GLY A 691 17.00 -2.68 13.48
CA GLY A 691 16.73 -2.42 14.90
C GLY A 691 17.72 -1.49 15.59
N ASP A 692 18.51 -0.72 14.86
CA ASP A 692 19.56 0.13 15.43
C ASP A 692 19.14 1.59 15.67
N ARG A 693 17.87 1.93 15.39
CA ARG A 693 17.27 3.23 15.64
C ARG A 693 15.88 3.08 16.25
N ASP A 694 15.48 4.06 17.05
CA ASP A 694 14.10 4.19 17.50
C ASP A 694 13.15 4.70 16.39
N GLU A 695 11.87 4.88 16.74
CA GLU A 695 10.84 5.34 15.82
C GLU A 695 11.14 6.72 15.19
N PHE A 696 11.86 7.58 15.90
CA PHE A 696 12.23 8.92 15.47
C PHE A 696 13.59 8.98 14.74
N GLY A 697 14.33 7.87 14.71
CA GLY A 697 15.65 7.79 14.10
C GLY A 697 16.79 8.12 15.07
N ASN A 698 16.56 8.10 16.38
CA ASN A 698 17.59 8.27 17.39
C ASN A 698 18.29 6.93 17.70
N TRP A 699 19.45 7.02 18.33
CA TRP A 699 20.18 5.87 18.84
C TRP A 699 19.62 5.41 20.17
N HIS A 700 19.55 4.09 20.37
CA HIS A 700 19.18 3.51 21.65
C HIS A 700 20.26 3.75 22.72
N THR A 701 19.84 3.91 23.98
CA THR A 701 20.74 4.23 25.11
C THR A 701 21.03 3.05 26.03
N GLU A 702 20.20 2.01 26.05
CA GLU A 702 20.35 0.85 26.93
C GLU A 702 21.00 -0.33 26.18
N ASN A 703 20.36 -0.78 25.09
CA ASN A 703 20.90 -1.75 24.14
C ASN A 703 20.98 -1.11 22.76
N GLY A 704 22.12 -1.17 22.06
CA GLY A 704 22.29 -0.51 20.76
C GLY A 704 21.44 -1.09 19.61
N LEU A 705 20.76 -2.22 19.84
CA LEU A 705 19.73 -2.78 18.95
C LEU A 705 18.30 -2.67 19.55
N GLY A 706 18.13 -1.88 20.61
CA GLY A 706 16.87 -1.75 21.33
C GLY A 706 16.31 -3.10 21.78
N ASP A 707 14.98 -3.25 21.70
CA ASP A 707 14.27 -4.46 22.11
C ASP A 707 14.61 -5.68 21.23
N LEU A 708 15.06 -5.47 19.97
CA LEU A 708 15.58 -6.54 19.14
C LEU A 708 16.85 -7.15 19.73
N GLY A 709 17.71 -6.31 20.33
CA GLY A 709 18.91 -6.77 21.04
C GLY A 709 18.57 -7.66 22.23
N GLU A 710 17.53 -7.31 22.98
CA GLU A 710 17.03 -8.11 24.10
C GLU A 710 16.45 -9.45 23.64
N LEU A 711 15.58 -9.44 22.62
CA LEU A 711 15.01 -10.65 22.01
C LEU A 711 16.10 -11.62 21.52
N LEU A 712 17.15 -11.08 20.88
CA LEU A 712 18.26 -11.87 20.36
C LEU A 712 19.34 -12.17 21.40
N CYS A 713 19.24 -11.62 22.61
CA CYS A 713 20.26 -11.67 23.66
C CYS A 713 21.65 -11.19 23.18
N LEU A 714 21.67 -10.14 22.35
CA LEU A 714 22.89 -9.48 21.85
C LEU A 714 23.06 -8.14 22.56
N SER A 715 24.27 -7.86 23.06
CA SER A 715 24.59 -6.59 23.70
C SER A 715 26.04 -6.17 23.49
N GLY A 716 26.42 -5.00 24.01
CA GLY A 716 27.74 -4.41 23.75
C GLY A 716 27.89 -4.04 22.27
N ILE A 717 26.85 -3.39 21.73
CA ILE A 717 26.74 -3.01 20.33
C ILE A 717 27.62 -1.79 20.06
N ASN A 718 28.50 -1.88 19.06
CA ASN A 718 29.25 -0.74 18.53
C ASN A 718 28.99 -0.63 17.03
N GLN A 719 28.73 0.58 16.54
CA GLN A 719 28.45 0.81 15.12
C GLN A 719 29.43 1.79 14.51
N GLU A 720 30.14 1.35 13.47
CA GLU A 720 31.18 2.14 12.82
C GLU A 720 31.12 2.01 11.30
N TYR A 721 31.45 3.10 10.61
CA TYR A 721 31.54 3.13 9.15
C TYR A 721 32.99 2.98 8.69
N PHE A 722 33.24 2.00 7.83
CA PHE A 722 34.53 1.72 7.25
C PHE A 722 34.48 1.91 5.72
N PRO A 723 35.11 2.99 5.18
CA PRO A 723 34.99 3.35 3.77
C PRO A 723 35.79 2.43 2.83
N ASN A 724 36.74 1.67 3.37
CA ASN A 724 37.62 0.79 2.61
C ASN A 724 37.31 -0.68 2.93
N GLU A 725 37.50 -1.56 1.95
CA GLU A 725 37.35 -2.99 2.13
C GLU A 725 38.30 -3.52 3.22
N GLN A 726 37.75 -4.32 4.13
CA GLN A 726 38.47 -5.02 5.18
C GLN A 726 38.35 -6.52 4.98
N VAL A 727 39.44 -7.25 5.22
CA VAL A 727 39.51 -8.71 5.03
C VAL A 727 39.28 -9.40 6.37
N PHE A 728 38.33 -10.31 6.43
CA PHE A 728 38.02 -11.10 7.62
C PHE A 728 38.04 -12.60 7.31
N LEU A 729 38.33 -13.40 8.33
CA LEU A 729 38.25 -14.86 8.27
C LEU A 729 36.81 -15.30 8.51
N ASN A 730 36.26 -16.09 7.59
CA ASN A 730 35.05 -16.87 7.81
C ASN A 730 35.44 -18.14 8.59
N GLU A 731 35.06 -18.22 9.86
CA GLU A 731 35.42 -19.32 10.76
C GLU A 731 34.80 -20.65 10.33
N LEU A 732 33.61 -20.62 9.72
CA LEU A 732 32.88 -21.81 9.29
C LEU A 732 33.47 -22.41 8.00
N MET A 733 33.83 -21.57 7.04
CA MET A 733 34.36 -22.01 5.73
C MET A 733 35.88 -22.11 5.69
N HIS A 734 36.58 -21.57 6.70
CA HIS A 734 38.03 -21.42 6.74
C HIS A 734 38.60 -20.67 5.51
N THR A 735 37.87 -19.67 5.04
CA THR A 735 38.21 -18.80 3.90
C THR A 735 38.18 -17.33 4.31
N THR A 736 38.85 -16.46 3.55
CA THR A 736 38.77 -15.02 3.79
C THR A 736 37.76 -14.34 2.87
N GLU A 737 37.14 -13.27 3.37
CA GLU A 737 36.13 -12.49 2.66
C GLU A 737 36.28 -10.99 2.97
N ARG A 738 35.84 -10.14 2.03
CA ARG A 738 35.97 -8.69 2.13
C ARG A 738 34.64 -8.05 2.49
N TYR A 739 34.65 -7.12 3.44
CA TYR A 739 33.48 -6.37 3.92
C TYR A 739 33.76 -4.87 3.88
N VAL A 740 32.72 -4.06 3.68
CA VAL A 740 32.83 -2.60 3.57
C VAL A 740 31.53 -1.95 4.03
N GLY A 741 31.60 -0.68 4.43
CA GLY A 741 30.44 0.12 4.79
C GLY A 741 30.19 0.15 6.30
N TYR A 742 28.93 0.06 6.70
CA TYR A 742 28.50 0.21 8.09
C TYR A 742 28.49 -1.15 8.77
N PHE A 743 29.18 -1.23 9.90
CA PHE A 743 29.31 -2.44 10.71
C PHE A 743 28.54 -2.25 12.00
N THR A 744 27.75 -3.27 12.36
CA THR A 744 27.21 -3.44 13.70
C THR A 744 27.98 -4.57 14.38
N LEU A 745 28.90 -4.18 15.25
CA LEU A 745 29.79 -5.05 16.00
C LEU A 745 29.14 -5.44 17.33
N ILE A 746 29.24 -6.71 17.68
CA ILE A 746 28.65 -7.30 18.88
C ILE A 746 29.76 -7.84 19.77
N LYS A 747 29.90 -7.26 20.97
CA LYS A 747 30.86 -7.73 21.97
C LYS A 747 30.32 -8.90 22.79
N ASN A 748 29.08 -8.78 23.27
CA ASN A 748 28.46 -9.77 24.14
C ASN A 748 27.42 -10.58 23.36
N HIS A 749 27.79 -11.80 22.98
CA HIS A 749 26.98 -12.70 22.16
C HIS A 749 26.97 -14.09 22.78
N LEU A 750 26.47 -14.17 24.04
CA LEU A 750 26.36 -15.43 24.78
C LEU A 750 25.52 -16.44 23.98
N ASP A 751 26.02 -17.67 23.86
CA ASP A 751 25.37 -18.77 23.12
C ASP A 751 25.19 -18.55 21.60
N TRP A 752 25.82 -17.52 21.03
CA TRP A 752 25.93 -17.34 19.58
C TRP A 752 27.30 -17.81 19.08
N GLU A 753 27.30 -18.59 18.01
CA GLU A 753 28.50 -18.99 17.30
C GLU A 753 28.90 -17.90 16.29
N PRO A 754 30.09 -17.31 16.39
CA PRO A 754 30.56 -16.34 15.42
C PRO A 754 31.02 -17.03 14.14
N ILE A 755 30.41 -16.61 13.02
CA ILE A 755 30.85 -16.99 11.68
C ILE A 755 32.00 -16.08 11.26
N ILE A 756 31.92 -14.78 11.61
CA ILE A 756 32.96 -13.80 11.27
C ILE A 756 33.17 -12.85 12.45
N ARG A 757 34.45 -12.74 12.85
CA ARG A 757 34.91 -11.83 13.89
C ARG A 757 35.55 -10.59 13.29
N PHE A 758 35.35 -9.46 13.95
CA PHE A 758 36.09 -8.24 13.68
C PHE A 758 37.45 -8.27 14.39
N ASP A 759 37.46 -8.67 15.67
CA ASP A 759 38.65 -8.86 16.49
C ASP A 759 38.42 -9.96 17.55
N LYS A 760 39.23 -9.99 18.63
CA LYS A 760 39.10 -11.00 19.69
C LYS A 760 37.83 -10.86 20.53
N GLU A 761 37.30 -9.66 20.65
CA GLU A 761 36.14 -9.34 21.49
C GLU A 761 34.87 -9.13 20.64
N ASN A 762 35.01 -8.64 19.41
CA ASN A 762 33.90 -8.19 18.58
C ASN A 762 33.63 -9.14 17.42
N SER A 763 32.35 -9.49 17.23
CA SER A 763 31.83 -10.29 16.13
C SER A 763 30.78 -9.52 15.35
N PHE A 764 30.59 -9.81 14.06
CA PHE A 764 29.57 -9.12 13.25
C PHE A 764 28.79 -10.04 12.31
N VAL A 765 29.17 -11.31 12.17
CA VAL A 765 28.27 -12.33 11.64
C VAL A 765 28.20 -13.45 12.67
N LEU A 766 26.98 -13.71 13.15
CA LEU A 766 26.71 -14.63 14.25
C LEU A 766 25.59 -15.59 13.87
N ARG A 767 25.61 -16.80 14.41
CA ARG A 767 24.57 -17.81 14.27
C ARG A 767 24.14 -18.36 15.62
N ARG A 768 22.83 -18.50 15.83
CA ARG A 768 22.24 -19.21 16.98
C ARG A 768 20.99 -19.92 16.51
N ASN A 769 20.96 -21.24 16.62
CA ASN A 769 19.87 -22.09 16.11
C ASN A 769 19.54 -21.73 14.64
N ASN A 770 18.27 -21.43 14.35
CA ASN A 770 17.80 -21.03 13.04
C ASN A 770 17.94 -19.51 12.75
N THR A 771 18.62 -18.74 13.59
CA THR A 771 18.84 -17.30 13.39
C THR A 771 20.28 -16.99 12.98
N ILE A 772 20.44 -16.17 11.93
CA ILE A 772 21.72 -15.57 11.52
C ILE A 772 21.60 -14.05 11.66
N PHE A 773 22.51 -13.45 12.41
CA PHE A 773 22.67 -12.00 12.50
C PHE A 773 23.80 -11.54 11.58
N ILE A 774 23.50 -10.55 10.73
CA ILE A 774 24.44 -9.95 9.78
C ILE A 774 24.63 -8.49 10.16
N GLY A 775 25.80 -8.13 10.68
CA GLY A 775 26.15 -6.78 11.09
C GLY A 775 26.75 -5.90 9.98
N ALA A 776 27.23 -6.51 8.88
CA ALA A 776 27.82 -5.81 7.73
C ALA A 776 27.63 -6.62 6.44
N LEU A 777 27.64 -5.95 5.27
CA LEU A 777 27.58 -6.63 3.97
C LEU A 777 28.98 -6.96 3.43
N PRO A 778 29.13 -8.10 2.73
CA PRO A 778 30.30 -8.35 1.91
C PRO A 778 30.44 -7.30 0.80
N ALA A 779 31.68 -6.93 0.47
CA ALA A 779 31.98 -6.02 -0.62
C ALA A 779 31.51 -6.56 -2.00
N ASP A 780 31.49 -7.88 -2.16
CA ASP A 780 30.87 -8.58 -3.28
C ASP A 780 29.91 -9.66 -2.75
N PHE A 781 28.66 -9.26 -2.49
CA PHE A 781 27.65 -10.19 -1.98
C PHE A 781 27.34 -11.33 -2.97
N SER A 782 27.50 -11.09 -4.28
CA SER A 782 27.18 -12.05 -5.34
C SER A 782 28.00 -13.33 -5.25
N ASN A 783 29.28 -13.19 -4.92
CA ASN A 783 30.22 -14.30 -4.82
C ASN A 783 30.57 -14.67 -3.36
N SER A 784 29.88 -14.04 -2.40
CA SER A 784 30.22 -14.16 -0.99
C SER A 784 30.03 -15.59 -0.44
N TYR A 785 30.94 -16.00 0.45
CA TYR A 785 30.80 -17.23 1.25
C TYR A 785 29.64 -17.12 2.22
N LEU A 786 29.37 -15.92 2.76
CA LEU A 786 28.19 -15.65 3.57
C LEU A 786 26.90 -16.02 2.83
N LYS A 787 26.73 -15.55 1.58
CA LYS A 787 25.59 -15.91 0.74
C LYS A 787 25.51 -17.43 0.57
N ARG A 788 26.62 -18.12 0.29
CA ARG A 788 26.62 -19.59 0.13
C ARG A 788 26.11 -20.31 1.38
N ILE A 789 26.55 -19.89 2.57
CA ILE A 789 26.07 -20.43 3.84
C ILE A 789 24.55 -20.24 3.95
N ILE A 790 24.07 -19.00 3.80
CA ILE A 790 22.65 -18.66 3.89
C ILE A 790 21.81 -19.49 2.91
N ILE A 791 22.19 -19.51 1.64
CA ILE A 791 21.46 -20.26 0.60
C ILE A 791 21.47 -21.76 0.88
N SER A 792 22.60 -22.32 1.34
CA SER A 792 22.68 -23.77 1.65
C SER A 792 21.76 -24.20 2.80
N GLU A 793 21.54 -23.32 3.78
CA GLU A 793 20.64 -23.57 4.91
C GLU A 793 19.17 -23.39 4.49
N ILE A 794 18.87 -22.49 3.54
CA ILE A 794 17.52 -22.22 3.04
C ILE A 794 17.06 -23.22 1.97
N ALA A 795 17.96 -23.73 1.14
CA ALA A 795 17.60 -24.65 0.06
C ALA A 795 16.88 -25.92 0.55
N GLN A 796 17.07 -26.30 1.82
CA GLN A 796 16.36 -27.42 2.45
C GLN A 796 14.89 -27.10 2.79
N ILE A 797 14.51 -25.82 2.76
CA ILE A 797 13.21 -25.28 3.16
C ILE A 797 12.42 -24.80 1.91
N ASP A 798 13.09 -24.36 0.85
CA ASP A 798 12.43 -23.94 -0.41
C ASP A 798 11.69 -25.12 -1.05
N SER A 799 10.36 -25.11 -0.98
CA SER A 799 9.51 -26.14 -1.58
C SER A 799 9.66 -26.23 -3.11
N ASP A 800 10.02 -25.12 -3.76
CA ASP A 800 10.22 -25.10 -5.22
C ASP A 800 11.53 -25.79 -5.62
N ASP A 801 12.50 -25.84 -4.71
CA ASP A 801 13.74 -26.60 -4.92
C ASP A 801 13.46 -28.09 -5.09
N TYR A 802 12.30 -28.62 -4.67
CA TYR A 802 11.95 -30.03 -4.89
C TYR A 802 11.87 -30.40 -6.38
N HIS A 803 11.49 -29.46 -7.24
CA HIS A 803 11.32 -29.71 -8.67
C HIS A 803 12.55 -29.33 -9.48
N LEU A 804 13.14 -28.16 -9.20
CA LEU A 804 14.28 -27.67 -9.97
C LEU A 804 15.11 -26.61 -9.23
N THR A 805 16.40 -26.56 -9.57
CA THR A 805 17.28 -25.44 -9.23
C THR A 805 17.47 -24.51 -10.43
N CYS A 806 17.54 -23.21 -10.17
CA CYS A 806 17.80 -22.19 -11.18
C CYS A 806 19.13 -21.50 -10.91
N SER A 807 19.81 -21.11 -11.99
CA SER A 807 20.93 -20.18 -11.92
C SER A 807 20.50 -18.74 -12.20
N LYS A 808 21.47 -17.82 -12.09
CA LYS A 808 21.31 -16.39 -12.32
C LYS A 808 20.46 -16.06 -13.56
N GLY A 809 19.55 -15.11 -13.41
CA GLY A 809 18.72 -14.60 -14.50
C GLY A 809 17.41 -15.34 -14.71
N ILE A 810 17.24 -16.54 -14.16
CA ILE A 810 15.97 -17.27 -14.24
C ILE A 810 15.08 -16.88 -13.06
N VAL A 811 13.92 -16.31 -13.37
CA VAL A 811 12.82 -16.11 -12.41
C VAL A 811 11.86 -17.28 -12.53
N LYS A 812 11.34 -17.76 -11.39
CA LYS A 812 10.40 -18.88 -11.32
C LYS A 812 9.17 -18.54 -10.48
N TYR A 813 8.02 -19.07 -10.88
CA TYR A 813 6.79 -19.05 -10.10
C TYR A 813 6.10 -20.40 -10.13
N LYS A 814 5.45 -20.73 -9.02
CA LYS A 814 4.66 -21.94 -8.85
C LYS A 814 3.17 -21.62 -8.86
N ARG A 815 2.42 -22.41 -9.63
CA ARG A 815 0.96 -22.45 -9.60
C ARG A 815 0.51 -23.91 -9.50
N SER A 816 -0.69 -24.18 -9.01
CA SER A 816 -1.22 -25.55 -8.97
C SER A 816 -2.62 -25.65 -9.54
N ARG A 817 -2.95 -26.86 -10.01
CA ARG A 817 -4.31 -27.23 -10.44
C ARG A 817 -4.49 -28.72 -10.28
N ASP A 818 -5.61 -29.13 -9.70
CA ASP A 818 -6.01 -30.55 -9.56
C ASP A 818 -4.90 -31.43 -8.93
N GLY A 819 -4.12 -30.84 -8.00
CA GLY A 819 -2.99 -31.50 -7.33
C GLY A 819 -1.69 -31.59 -8.14
N LYS A 820 -1.63 -31.00 -9.34
CA LYS A 820 -0.42 -30.92 -10.16
C LYS A 820 0.23 -29.54 -10.07
N ASP A 821 1.55 -29.52 -10.00
CA ASP A 821 2.34 -28.30 -10.02
C ASP A 821 2.62 -27.83 -11.46
N TYR A 822 2.51 -26.52 -11.64
CA TYR A 822 2.86 -25.76 -12.84
C TYR A 822 3.98 -24.79 -12.48
N VAL A 823 5.17 -24.99 -13.05
CA VAL A 823 6.34 -24.15 -12.82
C VAL A 823 6.59 -23.28 -14.04
N PHE A 824 6.40 -21.97 -13.86
CA PHE A 824 6.65 -20.94 -14.86
C PHE A 824 8.09 -20.49 -14.73
N LEU A 825 8.87 -20.61 -15.80
CA LEU A 825 10.28 -20.20 -15.86
C LEU A 825 10.46 -19.14 -16.93
N VAL A 826 11.21 -18.09 -16.60
CA VAL A 826 11.62 -17.07 -17.58
C VAL A 826 13.05 -16.64 -17.33
N ASN A 827 13.88 -16.66 -18.39
CA ASN A 827 15.20 -16.09 -18.34
C ASN A 827 15.11 -14.59 -18.65
N MET A 828 15.25 -13.76 -17.61
CA MET A 828 15.22 -12.30 -17.73
C MET A 828 16.59 -11.71 -18.15
N SER A 829 17.62 -12.54 -18.33
CA SER A 829 18.97 -12.09 -18.65
C SER A 829 19.32 -12.18 -20.14
N SER A 830 20.39 -11.49 -20.53
CA SER A 830 20.94 -11.52 -21.89
C SER A 830 21.81 -12.73 -22.19
N GLU A 831 21.99 -13.64 -21.22
CA GLU A 831 22.85 -14.82 -21.32
C GLU A 831 22.00 -16.09 -21.17
N ALA A 832 22.48 -17.20 -21.72
CA ALA A 832 21.82 -18.48 -21.49
C ALA A 832 22.07 -18.92 -20.04
N SER A 833 21.02 -19.37 -19.36
CA SER A 833 21.08 -19.71 -17.93
C SER A 833 20.74 -21.17 -17.71
N LEU A 834 21.48 -21.81 -16.81
CA LEU A 834 21.27 -23.20 -16.41
C LEU A 834 20.05 -23.32 -15.48
N PHE A 835 19.24 -24.35 -15.68
CA PHE A 835 18.36 -24.90 -14.67
C PHE A 835 18.54 -26.42 -14.60
N ILE A 836 18.44 -26.99 -13.40
CA ILE A 836 18.58 -28.42 -13.17
C ILE A 836 17.23 -28.96 -12.73
N LEU A 837 16.68 -29.84 -13.54
CA LEU A 837 15.39 -30.46 -13.30
C LEU A 837 15.60 -31.74 -12.47
N LYS A 838 14.91 -31.86 -11.33
CA LYS A 838 15.00 -33.02 -10.44
C LYS A 838 14.00 -34.12 -10.80
N ASN A 839 12.84 -33.75 -11.36
CA ASN A 839 11.74 -34.67 -11.73
C ASN A 839 11.37 -34.53 -13.22
N SER A 840 10.86 -35.58 -13.87
CA SER A 840 10.41 -35.44 -15.27
C SER A 840 9.16 -34.56 -15.36
N MET A 841 9.14 -33.63 -16.31
CA MET A 841 8.04 -32.67 -16.52
C MET A 841 7.72 -32.49 -18.00
N ILE A 842 6.49 -32.06 -18.29
CA ILE A 842 6.03 -31.74 -19.65
C ILE A 842 6.00 -30.22 -19.83
N GLU A 843 6.63 -29.74 -20.89
CA GLU A 843 6.65 -28.34 -21.30
C GLU A 843 5.42 -28.02 -22.16
N LEU A 844 4.66 -26.97 -21.84
CA LEU A 844 3.36 -26.72 -22.47
C LEU A 844 3.39 -26.06 -23.85
N PHE A 845 4.36 -25.22 -24.19
CA PHE A 845 4.41 -24.52 -25.48
C PHE A 845 4.59 -25.49 -26.66
N HIS A 846 5.41 -26.53 -26.50
CA HIS A 846 5.74 -27.49 -27.55
C HIS A 846 5.36 -28.93 -27.20
N HIS A 847 4.80 -29.18 -26.02
CA HIS A 847 4.50 -30.51 -25.49
C HIS A 847 5.73 -31.43 -25.42
N THR A 848 6.88 -30.82 -25.13
CA THR A 848 8.15 -31.55 -25.04
C THR A 848 8.30 -32.17 -23.65
N ARG A 849 8.73 -33.43 -23.59
CA ARG A 849 9.02 -34.13 -22.34
C ARG A 849 10.45 -33.86 -21.90
N TYR A 850 10.62 -33.23 -20.74
CA TYR A 850 11.91 -33.01 -20.08
C TYR A 850 12.14 -34.09 -19.02
N LYS A 851 13.29 -34.77 -19.08
CA LYS A 851 13.71 -35.72 -18.04
C LYS A 851 14.53 -35.00 -16.96
N ASN A 852 14.76 -35.64 -15.82
CA ASN A 852 15.70 -35.12 -14.82
C ASN A 852 17.09 -34.89 -15.45
N GLY A 853 17.70 -33.73 -15.20
CA GLY A 853 18.98 -33.35 -15.82
C GLY A 853 19.19 -31.85 -15.92
N GLU A 854 20.31 -31.48 -16.52
CA GLU A 854 20.73 -30.09 -16.76
C GLU A 854 20.21 -29.59 -18.11
N TYR A 855 19.64 -28.39 -18.11
CA TYR A 855 19.14 -27.73 -19.31
C TYR A 855 19.49 -26.24 -19.29
N TYR A 856 19.54 -25.63 -20.47
CA TYR A 856 19.79 -24.20 -20.62
C TYR A 856 18.56 -23.52 -21.19
N LEU A 857 18.16 -22.44 -20.53
CA LEU A 857 17.14 -21.52 -21.01
C LEU A 857 17.86 -20.38 -21.75
N ALA A 858 17.58 -20.21 -23.03
CA ALA A 858 18.19 -19.17 -23.85
C ALA A 858 17.84 -17.76 -23.31
N PRO A 859 18.60 -16.72 -23.68
CA PRO A 859 18.26 -15.34 -23.30
C PRO A 859 16.81 -15.03 -23.66
N TYR A 860 16.05 -14.50 -22.69
CA TYR A 860 14.65 -14.10 -22.90
C TYR A 860 13.70 -15.24 -23.32
N GLU A 861 14.05 -16.49 -23.03
CA GLU A 861 13.18 -17.66 -23.25
C GLU A 861 12.25 -17.90 -22.04
N LYS A 862 11.07 -18.48 -22.30
CA LYS A 862 10.05 -18.85 -21.30
C LYS A 862 9.69 -20.32 -21.42
N LEU A 863 9.41 -20.98 -20.30
CA LEU A 863 8.85 -22.33 -20.25
C LEU A 863 7.73 -22.41 -19.22
N ILE A 864 6.75 -23.28 -19.47
CA ILE A 864 5.79 -23.71 -18.46
C ILE A 864 5.92 -25.21 -18.34
N LEU A 865 6.46 -25.67 -17.22
CA LEU A 865 6.69 -27.09 -16.91
C LEU A 865 5.56 -27.59 -16.02
N VAL A 866 5.01 -28.76 -16.33
CA VAL A 866 3.93 -29.39 -15.57
C VAL A 866 4.36 -30.79 -15.17
N GLU A 867 4.04 -31.16 -13.94
CA GLU A 867 4.23 -32.53 -13.46
C GLU A 867 3.46 -33.53 -14.33
N GLU A 868 4.16 -34.60 -14.72
CA GLU A 868 3.63 -35.69 -15.56
C GLU A 868 2.36 -36.35 -15.00
#